data_AF-A0A2M9LWX4-F1
#
_entry.id   AF-A0A2M9LWX4-F1
#
_cell.length_a   1.000
_cell.length_b   1.000
_cell.length_c   1.000
_cell.angle_alpha   90.00
_cell.angle_beta   90.00
_cell.angle_gamma   90.00
#
_symmetry.space_group_name_H-M   'P 1'
#
loop_
_entity.id
_entity.type
_entity.pdbx_description
1 polymer ?
#
loop_
_entity_poly.entity_id
_entity_poly.type
_entity_poly.pdbx_seq_one_letter_code
_entity_poly.pdbx_strand_id
1 'polypeptide(L)'
;MTESGKHAAVAYAPRTFTNKPEMMSRGAFTAVVDLETGRITKLPFQATLGYFSPGCGRGEDAVFTALTDDTAKSPESRLVTVAAATGKVKSKVTVAGQVTSAIPVRGGLAAARGNHIVKVTGGKVREVATTKATPFQLKADADGGVTFIDRVPQRAKARAGGQEAATVSRVPERDLQKASGNAQPTALARGNLTGFDLTATPSGEVYITGKAASTTSRAGGMVHNPGGLAKGALVSSHGQAAVTSRWADGKDSRIRPEEALTQRTVRTTLKTIDTGKTAVLDATPGDLIGGAKSARAGNETSPVLTAQSASTATQASGPVDDDRYCSVPRGDAKKQAFQPTPRQIEWAVDQAVVGKLNKGATRGANWKNTGMAAYAPQSLFPLTPLKGGSGVDWHVPAQVMLGVTAQESNMWQAARTVVPGVTGNALIGNYYGIKYSADGYQKDPWAINFAEADCGYGITQVTDGMRMHGKEKKDEHPKTTVQQEAVALDYAANIAAGVNILIGKWNDTRDDGMTINGGDPRYIENWFYALWTYNSGYHPKSTAGSNSGKWGVGWTNNPANPLWKENRTPFLENASGGDDYSHASHPQDWPYQEKVIGWAARPISAMFGPGDFQAGYRASWWTNVQERTQAKPPIGLFCDATNNCDPSSATDGASNETGKGPCMLPVDPDTHNPLYLKCWYTKPAAWKKCDNAECGNAVHRFDDTYPEQPDANSYPPRCNTGLPAGSLIVDDLPNGTTPAGSSNRCSGVSSQGSFTFDFASPSARIDLHQLGAGNGNHFWFSHTRSKIGHDDGARLYTKGPRRPRRPGSDLGRTSRSAGCAAPGPARRARRAEGSGTRCDAEALPEAPTCTTVGYLTFTARSRLRWRPCHADRARARQPRRIPGMALAGRGTTAPARA
;
A
#
# COMPACT_ATOMS: atom_id res chain seq x y z
N MET A 1 8.56 -15.35 -15.61
CA MET A 1 8.22 -15.65 -17.03
C MET A 1 8.52 -17.13 -17.24
N THR A 2 7.65 -17.87 -17.91
CA THR A 2 7.88 -19.29 -18.23
C THR A 2 8.86 -19.46 -19.39
N GLU A 3 9.30 -20.71 -19.65
CA GLU A 3 10.33 -21.03 -20.66
C GLU A 3 9.97 -20.59 -22.08
N SER A 4 8.69 -20.62 -22.47
CA SER A 4 8.27 -20.11 -23.79
C SER A 4 8.40 -18.60 -23.94
N GLY A 5 8.57 -17.85 -22.84
CA GLY A 5 8.48 -16.40 -22.84
C GLY A 5 7.06 -15.85 -23.01
N LYS A 6 6.04 -16.72 -23.12
CA LYS A 6 4.65 -16.34 -23.41
C LYS A 6 3.80 -16.09 -22.19
N HIS A 7 4.20 -16.56 -21.00
CA HIS A 7 3.39 -16.42 -19.79
C HIS A 7 4.16 -15.77 -18.64
N ALA A 8 3.47 -14.90 -17.90
CA ALA A 8 3.94 -14.32 -16.65
C ALA A 8 3.02 -14.73 -15.49
N ALA A 9 3.56 -15.46 -14.53
CA ALA A 9 2.93 -15.65 -13.23
C ALA A 9 3.16 -14.40 -12.36
N VAL A 10 2.12 -13.91 -11.69
CA VAL A 10 2.18 -12.68 -10.89
C VAL A 10 1.48 -12.84 -9.53
N ALA A 11 2.08 -12.26 -8.49
CA ALA A 11 1.48 -12.06 -7.18
C ALA A 11 1.35 -10.54 -6.94
N TYR A 12 0.18 -10.07 -6.47
CA TYR A 12 -0.11 -8.64 -6.32
C TYR A 12 -1.06 -8.38 -5.15
N ALA A 13 -0.94 -7.22 -4.51
CA ALA A 13 -1.81 -6.79 -3.42
C ALA A 13 -1.79 -5.26 -3.25
N PRO A 14 -2.75 -4.68 -2.51
CA PRO A 14 -2.62 -3.32 -2.00
C PRO A 14 -1.37 -3.15 -1.15
N ARG A 15 -0.68 -2.00 -1.25
CA ARG A 15 0.59 -1.73 -0.53
C ARG A 15 0.48 -1.89 1.00
N THR A 16 -0.69 -1.59 1.57
CA THR A 16 -0.97 -1.69 3.01
C THR A 16 -0.86 -3.11 3.54
N PHE A 17 -0.94 -4.14 2.69
CA PHE A 17 -0.79 -5.53 3.10
C PHE A 17 0.61 -5.81 3.67
N THR A 18 1.61 -5.01 3.30
CA THR A 18 2.99 -5.13 3.81
C THR A 18 3.18 -4.64 5.25
N ASN A 19 2.13 -4.08 5.88
CA ASN A 19 2.14 -3.66 7.28
C ASN A 19 1.48 -4.69 8.21
N LYS A 20 0.98 -5.82 7.70
CA LYS A 20 0.40 -6.88 8.54
C LYS A 20 1.12 -8.21 8.27
N PRO A 21 1.72 -8.87 9.28
CA PRO A 21 2.43 -10.14 9.11
C PRO A 21 1.66 -11.19 8.29
N GLU A 22 0.38 -11.37 8.59
CA GLU A 22 -0.53 -12.30 7.90
C GLU A 22 -0.74 -11.95 6.42
N MET A 23 -0.91 -10.66 6.10
CA MET A 23 -1.14 -10.22 4.74
C MET A 23 0.14 -10.24 3.90
N MET A 24 1.29 -10.01 4.52
CA MET A 24 2.61 -10.13 3.89
C MET A 24 2.95 -11.60 3.58
N SER A 25 2.70 -12.50 4.53
CA SER A 25 3.07 -13.93 4.42
C SER A 25 2.14 -14.73 3.50
N ARG A 26 0.86 -14.34 3.36
CA ARG A 26 -0.13 -15.13 2.60
C ARG A 26 -1.31 -14.35 1.99
N GLY A 27 -1.27 -13.01 1.94
CA GLY A 27 -2.41 -12.19 1.48
C GLY A 27 -2.43 -11.82 0.00
N ALA A 28 -1.39 -12.14 -0.78
CA ALA A 28 -1.28 -11.70 -2.18
C ALA A 28 -2.29 -12.42 -3.09
N PHE A 29 -2.97 -11.67 -3.95
CA PHE A 29 -3.74 -12.24 -5.06
C PHE A 29 -2.80 -12.76 -6.14
N THR A 30 -3.24 -13.79 -6.87
CA THR A 30 -2.39 -14.47 -7.86
C THR A 30 -3.07 -14.54 -9.23
N ALA A 31 -2.27 -14.46 -10.30
CA ALA A 31 -2.74 -14.57 -11.68
C ALA A 31 -1.64 -15.09 -12.62
N VAL A 32 -2.05 -15.56 -13.80
CA VAL A 32 -1.18 -15.76 -14.95
C VAL A 32 -1.61 -14.83 -16.08
N VAL A 33 -0.65 -14.14 -16.69
CA VAL A 33 -0.84 -13.26 -17.84
C VAL A 33 -0.20 -13.91 -19.06
N ASP A 34 -0.99 -14.09 -20.11
CA ASP A 34 -0.51 -14.44 -21.45
C ASP A 34 0.01 -13.16 -22.11
N LEU A 35 1.31 -13.12 -22.41
CA LEU A 35 2.02 -11.94 -22.89
C LEU A 35 1.82 -11.70 -24.40
N GLU A 36 1.37 -12.70 -25.15
CA GLU A 36 1.07 -12.57 -26.58
C GLU A 36 -0.34 -11.97 -26.78
N THR A 37 -1.31 -12.47 -26.01
CA THR A 37 -2.73 -12.09 -26.16
C THR A 37 -3.20 -11.09 -25.11
N GLY A 38 -2.43 -10.88 -24.05
CA GLY A 38 -2.80 -10.08 -22.89
C GLY A 38 -3.84 -10.73 -21.98
N ARG A 39 -4.23 -11.99 -22.23
CA ARG A 39 -5.27 -12.70 -21.47
C ARG A 39 -4.81 -12.88 -20.02
N ILE A 40 -5.64 -12.44 -19.07
CA ILE A 40 -5.38 -12.56 -17.63
C ILE A 40 -6.24 -13.71 -17.07
N THR A 41 -5.59 -14.68 -16.44
CA THR A 41 -6.25 -15.77 -15.71
C THR A 41 -5.97 -15.60 -14.22
N LYS A 42 -6.94 -15.08 -13.47
CA LYS A 42 -6.86 -14.98 -12.01
C LYS A 42 -6.95 -16.37 -11.39
N LEU A 43 -6.20 -16.64 -10.33
CA LEU A 43 -6.09 -17.97 -9.74
C LEU A 43 -6.86 -18.05 -8.41
N PRO A 44 -7.42 -19.22 -8.04
CA PRO A 44 -8.29 -19.37 -6.87
C PRO A 44 -7.49 -19.65 -5.59
N PHE A 45 -6.34 -19.00 -5.39
CA PHE A 45 -5.59 -19.06 -4.14
C PHE A 45 -4.74 -17.79 -3.91
N GLN A 46 -4.39 -17.53 -2.66
CA GLN A 46 -3.45 -16.47 -2.29
C GLN A 46 -2.03 -17.00 -2.04
N ALA A 47 -1.05 -16.10 -2.13
CA ALA A 47 0.37 -16.34 -1.95
C ALA A 47 1.03 -15.28 -1.05
N THR A 48 2.30 -15.46 -0.73
CA THR A 48 3.13 -14.43 -0.07
C THR A 48 3.45 -13.30 -1.05
N LEU A 49 3.66 -12.09 -0.50
CA LEU A 49 4.29 -10.97 -1.21
C LEU A 49 5.83 -11.06 -1.20
N GLY A 50 6.45 -12.06 -0.55
CA GLY A 50 7.89 -12.21 -0.52
C GLY A 50 8.53 -12.24 -1.92
N TYR A 51 9.74 -11.67 -2.04
CA TYR A 51 10.49 -11.45 -3.29
C TYR A 51 10.66 -12.69 -4.19
N PHE A 52 10.52 -13.88 -3.60
CA PHE A 52 10.75 -15.16 -4.24
C PHE A 52 9.49 -15.82 -4.82
N SER A 53 8.30 -15.22 -4.63
CA SER A 53 7.02 -15.75 -5.09
C SER A 53 6.41 -14.82 -6.15
N PRO A 54 6.05 -15.33 -7.34
CA PRO A 54 6.17 -16.72 -7.80
C PRO A 54 7.59 -17.09 -8.27
N GLY A 55 7.91 -18.39 -8.22
CA GLY A 55 9.11 -18.98 -8.82
C GLY A 55 8.80 -19.66 -10.16
N CYS A 56 9.61 -19.39 -11.18
CA CYS A 56 9.56 -20.05 -12.49
C CYS A 56 10.82 -20.90 -12.68
N GLY A 57 10.67 -22.01 -13.39
CA GLY A 57 11.76 -22.92 -13.75
C GLY A 57 11.79 -23.15 -15.25
N ARG A 58 12.32 -24.30 -15.65
CA ARG A 58 12.19 -24.78 -17.04
C ARG A 58 10.78 -25.33 -17.26
N GLY A 59 10.21 -25.04 -18.42
CA GLY A 59 8.86 -25.37 -18.83
C GLY A 59 7.82 -24.27 -18.56
N GLU A 60 6.55 -24.69 -18.65
CA GLU A 60 5.38 -23.82 -18.53
C GLU A 60 4.74 -23.84 -17.14
N ASP A 61 5.44 -24.37 -16.14
CA ASP A 61 4.96 -24.40 -14.76
C ASP A 61 5.51 -23.20 -13.96
N ALA A 62 4.69 -22.67 -13.06
CA ALA A 62 5.10 -21.68 -12.07
C ALA A 62 4.66 -22.15 -10.67
N VAL A 63 5.43 -21.81 -9.65
CA VAL A 63 5.15 -22.13 -8.25
C VAL A 63 4.87 -20.85 -7.49
N PHE A 64 3.77 -20.86 -6.75
CA PHE A 64 3.45 -19.82 -5.77
C PHE A 64 3.66 -20.38 -4.37
N THR A 65 4.26 -19.58 -3.50
CA THR A 65 4.46 -19.92 -2.09
C THR A 65 3.51 -19.10 -1.23
N ALA A 66 2.90 -19.69 -0.21
CA ALA A 66 2.30 -18.98 0.91
C ALA A 66 2.97 -19.47 2.20
N LEU A 67 3.31 -18.55 3.10
CA LEU A 67 3.98 -18.85 4.36
C LEU A 67 3.02 -18.67 5.54
N THR A 68 3.30 -19.39 6.63
CA THR A 68 2.82 -18.98 7.95
C THR A 68 3.77 -17.97 8.60
N ASP A 69 3.22 -17.13 9.47
CA ASP A 69 3.95 -16.13 10.26
C ASP A 69 3.97 -16.53 11.74
N ASP A 70 4.60 -15.73 12.59
CA ASP A 70 4.74 -15.96 14.03
C ASP A 70 3.45 -15.81 14.86
N THR A 71 2.33 -15.45 14.22
CA THR A 71 0.98 -15.46 14.81
C THR A 71 0.18 -16.72 14.46
N ALA A 72 0.68 -17.54 13.53
CA ALA A 72 -0.02 -18.74 13.07
C ALA A 72 0.08 -19.91 14.05
N LYS A 73 -0.96 -20.76 14.07
CA LYS A 73 -1.03 -21.94 14.94
C LYS A 73 -0.16 -23.12 14.45
N SER A 74 0.26 -23.11 13.18
CA SER A 74 1.12 -24.16 12.62
C SER A 74 2.21 -23.61 11.68
N PRO A 75 3.36 -24.31 11.59
CA PRO A 75 4.50 -23.96 10.76
C PRO A 75 4.44 -24.53 9.36
N GLU A 76 3.92 -23.79 8.38
CA GLU A 76 3.67 -24.37 7.07
C GLU A 76 4.04 -23.44 5.94
N SER A 77 4.59 -24.03 4.88
CA SER A 77 4.69 -23.42 3.57
C SER A 77 3.78 -24.18 2.62
N ARG A 78 2.85 -23.48 2.01
CA ARG A 78 2.02 -24.01 0.94
C ARG A 78 2.65 -23.65 -0.40
N LEU A 79 3.02 -24.67 -1.16
CA LEU A 79 3.56 -24.58 -2.52
C LEU A 79 2.47 -25.00 -3.51
N VAL A 80 2.05 -24.06 -4.36
CA VAL A 80 1.02 -24.29 -5.38
C VAL A 80 1.64 -24.21 -6.77
N THR A 81 1.71 -25.35 -7.46
CA THR A 81 2.23 -25.41 -8.83
C THR A 81 1.08 -25.21 -9.82
N VAL A 82 1.27 -24.31 -10.78
CA VAL A 82 0.28 -23.94 -11.78
C VAL A 82 0.87 -24.11 -13.18
N ALA A 83 0.11 -24.75 -14.07
CA ALA A 83 0.40 -24.75 -15.50
C ALA A 83 0.05 -23.37 -16.07
N ALA A 84 1.05 -22.55 -16.39
CA ALA A 84 0.86 -21.17 -16.81
C ALA A 84 -0.02 -21.05 -18.06
N ALA A 85 0.15 -21.94 -19.05
CA ALA A 85 -0.63 -21.93 -20.28
C ALA A 85 -2.15 -22.03 -20.07
N THR A 86 -2.57 -22.77 -19.03
CA THR A 86 -3.99 -23.02 -18.75
C THR A 86 -4.50 -22.32 -17.49
N GLY A 87 -3.60 -21.80 -16.65
CA GLY A 87 -3.93 -21.31 -15.30
C GLY A 87 -4.42 -22.40 -14.34
N LYS A 88 -4.31 -23.69 -14.69
CA LYS A 88 -4.77 -24.80 -13.84
C LYS A 88 -3.74 -25.15 -12.78
N VAL A 89 -4.21 -25.34 -11.55
CA VAL A 89 -3.41 -25.88 -10.45
C VAL A 89 -3.08 -27.34 -10.76
N LYS A 90 -1.79 -27.67 -10.84
CA LYS A 90 -1.29 -29.04 -11.03
C LYS A 90 -1.12 -29.77 -9.70
N SER A 91 -0.63 -29.06 -8.69
CA SER A 91 -0.42 -29.62 -7.36
C SER A 91 -0.51 -28.53 -6.29
N LYS A 92 -0.98 -28.93 -5.12
CA LYS A 92 -0.92 -28.17 -3.87
C LYS A 92 -0.19 -29.03 -2.86
N VAL A 93 0.88 -28.50 -2.31
CA VAL A 93 1.72 -29.22 -1.37
C VAL A 93 1.92 -28.34 -0.14
N THR A 94 1.66 -28.90 1.03
CA THR A 94 2.04 -28.28 2.30
C THR A 94 3.29 -28.98 2.79
N VAL A 95 4.31 -28.20 3.14
CA VAL A 95 5.54 -28.66 3.78
C VAL A 95 5.72 -27.89 5.07
N ALA A 96 6.36 -28.49 6.06
CA ALA A 96 6.49 -27.81 7.33
C ALA A 96 7.70 -26.88 7.35
N GLY A 97 7.55 -25.80 8.12
CA GLY A 97 8.50 -24.69 8.17
C GLY A 97 8.37 -23.67 7.04
N GLN A 98 9.26 -22.67 7.06
CA GLN A 98 9.43 -21.71 5.97
C GLN A 98 10.32 -22.29 4.86
N VAL A 99 9.72 -22.53 3.70
CA VAL A 99 10.38 -22.93 2.45
C VAL A 99 10.20 -21.80 1.45
N THR A 100 11.30 -21.18 1.05
CA THR A 100 11.34 -19.99 0.19
C THR A 100 11.97 -20.32 -1.16
N SER A 101 11.89 -19.41 -2.12
CA SER A 101 12.56 -19.56 -3.44
C SER A 101 12.25 -20.87 -4.17
N ALA A 102 11.02 -21.38 -4.02
CA ALA A 102 10.60 -22.61 -4.67
C ALA A 102 10.48 -22.40 -6.19
N ILE A 103 11.17 -23.24 -6.96
CA ILE A 103 11.18 -23.23 -8.42
C ILE A 103 10.94 -24.65 -8.97
N PRO A 104 10.20 -24.81 -10.09
CA PRO A 104 10.11 -26.08 -10.80
C PRO A 104 11.47 -26.60 -11.26
N VAL A 105 11.73 -27.89 -11.03
CA VAL A 105 12.87 -28.64 -11.58
C VAL A 105 12.40 -30.02 -12.05
N ARG A 106 13.24 -30.78 -12.73
CA ARG A 106 12.85 -32.14 -13.16
C ARG A 106 12.49 -33.01 -11.96
N GLY A 107 11.29 -33.58 -11.97
CA GLY A 107 10.82 -34.52 -10.94
C GLY A 107 10.43 -33.89 -9.61
N GLY A 108 10.17 -32.58 -9.54
CA GLY A 108 9.70 -31.92 -8.32
C GLY A 108 9.97 -30.42 -8.29
N LEU A 109 10.14 -29.87 -7.09
CA LEU A 109 10.53 -28.48 -6.89
C LEU A 109 11.91 -28.44 -6.22
N ALA A 110 12.74 -27.47 -6.57
CA ALA A 110 13.89 -27.08 -5.76
C ALA A 110 13.52 -25.83 -4.95
N ALA A 111 13.97 -25.74 -3.71
CA ALA A 111 13.66 -24.60 -2.84
C ALA A 111 14.78 -24.35 -1.83
N ALA A 112 14.72 -23.19 -1.18
CA ALA A 112 15.55 -22.84 -0.06
C ALA A 112 14.84 -23.17 1.25
N ARG A 113 15.56 -23.78 2.18
CA ARG A 113 15.04 -24.13 3.50
C ARG A 113 16.16 -24.08 4.53
N GLY A 114 16.14 -23.08 5.41
CA GLY A 114 17.36 -22.79 6.17
C GLY A 114 18.48 -22.42 5.21
N ASN A 115 19.62 -23.07 5.36
CA ASN A 115 20.84 -22.99 4.55
C ASN A 115 20.94 -24.25 3.68
N HIS A 116 19.83 -24.92 3.40
CA HIS A 116 19.83 -26.06 2.52
C HIS A 116 19.11 -25.70 1.22
N ILE A 117 19.67 -26.20 0.12
CA ILE A 117 18.89 -26.47 -1.07
C ILE A 117 18.15 -27.78 -0.81
N VAL A 118 16.83 -27.76 -0.98
CA VAL A 118 15.99 -28.95 -0.79
C VAL A 118 15.22 -29.27 -2.06
N LYS A 119 14.89 -30.55 -2.23
CA LYS A 119 13.96 -31.04 -3.24
C LYS A 119 12.62 -31.40 -2.60
N VAL A 120 11.54 -30.87 -3.15
CA VAL A 120 10.17 -31.16 -2.71
C VAL A 120 9.47 -32.03 -3.75
N THR A 121 9.02 -33.22 -3.34
CA THR A 121 8.29 -34.17 -4.20
C THR A 121 7.09 -34.73 -3.43
N GLY A 122 5.86 -34.42 -3.88
CA GLY A 122 4.64 -34.94 -3.27
C GLY A 122 4.53 -34.70 -1.75
N GLY A 123 4.91 -33.51 -1.25
CA GLY A 123 4.93 -33.19 0.18
C GLY A 123 6.20 -33.56 0.93
N LYS A 124 7.04 -34.44 0.37
CA LYS A 124 8.29 -34.83 1.00
C LYS A 124 9.39 -33.83 0.68
N VAL A 125 10.04 -33.31 1.71
CA VAL A 125 11.23 -32.45 1.59
C VAL A 125 12.48 -33.31 1.79
N ARG A 126 13.40 -33.28 0.82
CA ARG A 126 14.70 -33.98 0.90
C ARG A 126 15.83 -32.98 0.73
N GLU A 127 16.81 -33.01 1.63
CA GLU A 127 17.99 -32.16 1.53
C GLU A 127 18.84 -32.56 0.32
N VAL A 128 19.38 -31.56 -0.37
CA VAL A 128 20.25 -31.75 -1.53
C VAL A 128 21.66 -31.32 -1.19
N ALA A 129 21.82 -30.09 -0.71
CA ALA A 129 23.11 -29.47 -0.43
C ALA A 129 23.00 -28.49 0.74
N THR A 130 24.04 -28.43 1.56
CA THR A 130 24.23 -27.40 2.60
C THR A 130 24.96 -26.18 1.98
N THR A 131 24.50 -24.98 2.31
CA THR A 131 24.99 -23.67 1.87
C THR A 131 25.54 -22.89 3.08
N LYS A 132 26.16 -21.73 2.87
CA LYS A 132 26.82 -20.96 3.95
C LYS A 132 25.83 -20.17 4.80
N ALA A 133 24.73 -19.72 4.19
CA ALA A 133 23.60 -19.02 4.80
C ALA A 133 22.33 -19.39 4.02
N THR A 134 21.20 -18.71 4.24
CA THR A 134 19.99 -19.01 3.46
C THR A 134 20.17 -18.67 1.99
N PRO A 135 20.03 -19.65 1.07
CA PRO A 135 20.20 -19.37 -0.35
C PRO A 135 18.98 -18.60 -0.86
N PHE A 136 19.22 -17.58 -1.68
CA PHE A 136 18.16 -16.72 -2.21
C PHE A 136 18.32 -16.50 -3.72
N GLN A 137 17.23 -16.06 -4.36
CA GLN A 137 17.14 -15.89 -5.82
C GLN A 137 17.55 -17.15 -6.61
N LEU A 138 17.02 -18.31 -6.21
CA LEU A 138 17.22 -19.55 -6.94
C LEU A 138 16.71 -19.43 -8.39
N LYS A 139 17.52 -19.90 -9.34
CA LYS A 139 17.22 -19.98 -10.77
C LYS A 139 17.52 -21.40 -11.27
N ALA A 140 16.58 -22.01 -11.97
CA ALA A 140 16.85 -23.24 -12.71
C ALA A 140 17.73 -22.90 -13.92
N ASP A 141 18.80 -23.65 -14.13
CA ASP A 141 19.68 -23.46 -15.28
C ASP A 141 19.41 -24.44 -16.43
N ALA A 142 19.93 -24.15 -17.61
CA ALA A 142 19.72 -24.91 -18.84
C ALA A 142 20.23 -26.36 -18.80
N ASP A 143 21.09 -26.70 -17.82
CA ASP A 143 21.56 -28.07 -17.56
C ASP A 143 20.66 -28.81 -16.54
N GLY A 144 19.58 -28.18 -16.07
CA GLY A 144 18.68 -28.72 -15.05
C GLY A 144 19.19 -28.56 -13.60
N GLY A 145 20.30 -27.86 -13.41
CA GLY A 145 20.81 -27.47 -12.09
C GLY A 145 20.06 -26.27 -11.51
N VAL A 146 20.51 -25.85 -10.32
CA VAL A 146 20.03 -24.64 -9.65
C VAL A 146 21.21 -23.75 -9.30
N THR A 147 21.12 -22.49 -9.73
CA THR A 147 22.05 -21.41 -9.39
C THR A 147 21.38 -20.46 -8.40
N PHE A 148 22.11 -19.98 -7.40
CA PHE A 148 21.58 -19.16 -6.33
C PHE A 148 22.65 -18.21 -5.76
N ILE A 149 22.21 -17.22 -4.99
CA ILE A 149 23.09 -16.39 -4.17
C ILE A 149 23.09 -16.91 -2.74
N ASP A 150 24.26 -16.94 -2.12
CA ASP A 150 24.50 -17.40 -0.77
C ASP A 150 25.36 -16.37 -0.03
N ARG A 151 24.84 -15.83 1.08
CA ARG A 151 25.58 -14.86 1.90
C ARG A 151 26.79 -15.54 2.53
N VAL A 152 27.87 -14.81 2.69
CA VAL A 152 29.08 -15.29 3.36
C VAL A 152 29.05 -14.74 4.78
N PRO A 153 28.79 -15.56 5.81
CA PRO A 153 28.72 -15.09 7.19
C PRO A 153 30.01 -14.35 7.59
N GLN A 154 29.87 -13.18 8.21
CA GLN A 154 31.01 -12.47 8.79
C GLN A 154 31.49 -13.19 10.05
N ARG A 155 32.81 -13.16 10.31
CA ARG A 155 33.36 -13.62 11.60
C ARG A 155 32.91 -12.66 12.71
N ALA A 156 32.64 -13.16 13.91
CA ALA A 156 32.14 -12.40 15.07
C ALA A 156 32.98 -11.16 15.50
N LYS A 157 34.17 -10.95 14.95
CA LYS A 157 35.05 -9.80 15.20
C LYS A 157 35.14 -8.79 14.03
N ALA A 158 34.36 -8.96 12.97
CA ALA A 158 34.30 -7.98 11.89
C ALA A 158 33.76 -6.65 12.44
N ARG A 159 34.40 -5.53 12.11
CA ARG A 159 33.89 -4.20 12.47
C ARG A 159 32.47 -4.07 11.90
N ALA A 160 31.54 -3.58 12.71
CA ALA A 160 30.27 -3.07 12.22
C ALA A 160 30.57 -2.06 11.08
N GLY A 161 30.00 -2.28 9.90
CA GLY A 161 30.26 -1.48 8.71
C GLY A 161 31.20 -2.09 7.66
N GLY A 162 31.79 -3.28 7.89
CA GLY A 162 32.42 -4.04 6.81
C GLY A 162 31.39 -4.51 5.79
N GLN A 163 31.64 -4.35 4.48
CA GLN A 163 30.72 -4.85 3.45
C GLN A 163 30.62 -6.37 3.56
N GLU A 164 29.43 -6.86 3.94
CA GLU A 164 29.11 -8.28 3.90
C GLU A 164 29.34 -8.79 2.46
N ALA A 165 29.82 -10.01 2.33
CA ALA A 165 30.07 -10.62 1.03
C ALA A 165 29.00 -11.68 0.72
N ALA A 166 28.81 -11.98 -0.55
CA ALA A 166 28.00 -13.08 -1.01
C ALA A 166 28.68 -13.82 -2.17
N THR A 167 28.29 -15.08 -2.38
CA THR A 167 28.73 -15.91 -3.48
C THR A 167 27.56 -16.32 -4.36
N VAL A 168 27.78 -16.38 -5.67
CA VAL A 168 26.91 -17.14 -6.58
C VAL A 168 27.39 -18.57 -6.57
N SER A 169 26.50 -19.50 -6.29
CA SER A 169 26.80 -20.94 -6.18
C SER A 169 25.83 -21.76 -7.02
N ARG A 170 26.24 -22.97 -7.39
CA ARG A 170 25.45 -23.88 -8.21
C ARG A 170 25.43 -25.31 -7.66
N VAL A 171 24.27 -25.95 -7.74
CA VAL A 171 24.08 -27.40 -7.54
C VAL A 171 23.61 -28.03 -8.86
N PRO A 172 24.29 -29.06 -9.39
CA PRO A 172 23.94 -29.66 -10.67
C PRO A 172 22.72 -30.60 -10.59
N GLU A 173 22.09 -30.88 -11.73
CA GLU A 173 20.87 -31.70 -11.79
C GLU A 173 21.03 -33.09 -11.14
N ARG A 174 22.16 -33.77 -11.38
CA ARG A 174 22.45 -35.09 -10.80
C ARG A 174 22.29 -35.11 -9.27
N ASP A 175 22.67 -34.03 -8.60
CA ASP A 175 22.67 -33.95 -7.14
C ASP A 175 21.26 -33.60 -6.66
N LEU A 176 20.54 -32.75 -7.41
CA LEU A 176 19.10 -32.52 -7.20
C LEU A 176 18.28 -33.81 -7.33
N GLN A 177 18.60 -34.69 -8.29
CA GLN A 177 17.87 -35.96 -8.43
C GLN A 177 18.20 -36.96 -7.32
N LYS A 178 19.47 -37.05 -6.93
CA LYS A 178 19.90 -37.94 -5.84
C LYS A 178 19.30 -37.50 -4.51
N ALA A 179 19.29 -36.19 -4.24
CA ALA A 179 18.84 -35.58 -2.99
C ALA A 179 19.38 -36.35 -1.76
N SER A 180 20.72 -36.49 -1.73
CA SER A 180 21.47 -37.25 -0.73
C SER A 180 21.91 -36.42 0.47
N GLY A 181 21.55 -35.13 0.55
CA GLY A 181 22.00 -34.18 1.58
C GLY A 181 23.45 -33.69 1.41
N ASN A 182 24.34 -34.51 0.87
CA ASN A 182 25.79 -34.27 0.93
C ASN A 182 26.39 -33.51 -0.26
N ALA A 183 25.57 -32.97 -1.17
CA ALA A 183 26.10 -32.28 -2.34
C ALA A 183 26.79 -30.97 -1.95
N GLN A 184 27.90 -30.66 -2.61
CA GLN A 184 28.70 -29.46 -2.33
C GLN A 184 28.45 -28.42 -3.42
N PRO A 185 27.84 -27.26 -3.11
CA PRO A 185 27.63 -26.21 -4.08
C PRO A 185 28.96 -25.68 -4.62
N THR A 186 29.05 -25.52 -5.94
CA THR A 186 30.23 -24.94 -6.59
C THR A 186 30.11 -23.42 -6.62
N ALA A 187 31.05 -22.70 -6.00
CA ALA A 187 31.09 -21.23 -6.06
C ALA A 187 31.60 -20.75 -7.41
N LEU A 188 30.84 -19.86 -8.05
CA LEU A 188 31.07 -19.36 -9.42
C LEU A 188 31.46 -17.87 -9.44
N ALA A 189 30.97 -17.08 -8.49
CA ALA A 189 31.35 -15.68 -8.34
C ALA A 189 31.24 -15.23 -6.89
N ARG A 190 31.88 -14.11 -6.57
CA ARG A 190 31.89 -13.47 -5.26
C ARG A 190 31.85 -11.96 -5.39
N GLY A 191 31.08 -11.29 -4.54
CA GLY A 191 31.05 -9.83 -4.48
C GLY A 191 30.51 -9.34 -3.14
N ASN A 192 30.31 -8.03 -3.04
CA ASN A 192 29.60 -7.42 -1.92
C ASN A 192 28.14 -7.88 -1.95
N LEU A 193 27.58 -8.21 -0.78
CA LEU A 193 26.23 -8.74 -0.63
C LEU A 193 25.22 -7.88 -1.37
N THR A 194 25.20 -6.57 -1.13
CA THR A 194 24.28 -5.63 -1.77
C THR A 194 24.67 -5.24 -3.20
N GLY A 195 25.78 -5.75 -3.73
CA GLY A 195 26.40 -5.27 -4.98
C GLY A 195 25.89 -5.93 -6.26
N PHE A 196 25.19 -7.07 -6.17
CA PHE A 196 24.77 -7.84 -7.34
C PHE A 196 23.45 -8.61 -7.12
N ASP A 197 22.82 -9.08 -8.20
CA ASP A 197 21.59 -9.88 -8.26
C ASP A 197 21.72 -10.96 -9.35
N LEU A 198 20.84 -11.98 -9.33
CA LEU A 198 20.71 -12.99 -10.40
C LEU A 198 19.47 -12.74 -11.26
N THR A 199 19.64 -12.88 -12.57
CA THR A 199 18.55 -12.93 -13.55
C THR A 199 18.73 -14.14 -14.46
N ALA A 200 17.68 -14.57 -15.14
CA ALA A 200 17.75 -15.73 -16.02
C ALA A 200 16.86 -15.55 -17.25
N THR A 201 17.28 -16.13 -18.36
CA THR A 201 16.43 -16.29 -19.54
C THR A 201 15.39 -17.38 -19.31
N PRO A 202 14.28 -17.37 -20.08
CA PRO A 202 13.36 -18.49 -20.14
C PRO A 202 14.03 -19.85 -20.41
N SER A 203 15.08 -19.90 -21.23
CA SER A 203 15.82 -21.13 -21.55
C SER A 203 16.75 -21.63 -20.44
N GLY A 204 16.91 -20.87 -19.34
CA GLY A 204 17.77 -21.24 -18.21
C GLY A 204 19.22 -20.76 -18.32
N GLU A 205 19.52 -19.78 -19.17
CA GLU A 205 20.81 -19.08 -19.12
C GLU A 205 20.77 -18.07 -17.97
N VAL A 206 21.68 -18.21 -17.00
CA VAL A 206 21.70 -17.41 -15.77
C VAL A 206 22.76 -16.32 -15.88
N TYR A 207 22.42 -15.09 -15.51
CA TYR A 207 23.33 -13.95 -15.56
C TYR A 207 23.48 -13.29 -14.19
N ILE A 208 24.73 -12.94 -13.88
CA ILE A 208 25.06 -12.08 -12.74
C ILE A 208 24.93 -10.62 -13.17
N THR A 209 24.14 -9.85 -12.43
CA THR A 209 23.93 -8.42 -12.66
C THR A 209 24.49 -7.62 -11.50
N GLY A 210 25.15 -6.49 -11.75
CA GLY A 210 25.87 -5.73 -10.74
C GLY A 210 27.36 -6.11 -10.65
N LYS A 211 27.95 -5.95 -9.46
CA LYS A 211 29.40 -6.09 -9.22
C LYS A 211 29.72 -7.38 -8.47
N ALA A 212 30.23 -8.38 -9.18
CA ALA A 212 30.83 -9.59 -8.62
C ALA A 212 32.03 -10.06 -9.49
N ALA A 213 33.04 -10.65 -8.86
CA ALA A 213 34.19 -11.26 -9.53
C ALA A 213 33.99 -12.78 -9.64
N SER A 214 34.27 -13.35 -10.80
CA SER A 214 34.21 -14.81 -11.00
C SER A 214 35.27 -15.51 -10.15
N THR A 215 34.91 -16.61 -9.49
CA THR A 215 35.82 -17.38 -8.62
C THR A 215 36.48 -18.56 -9.34
N THR A 216 36.03 -18.86 -10.55
CA THR A 216 36.59 -19.89 -11.43
C THR A 216 36.74 -19.29 -12.83
N SER A 217 37.75 -19.74 -13.60
CA SER A 217 37.98 -19.31 -14.99
C SER A 217 36.85 -19.75 -15.95
N ARG A 218 36.02 -20.70 -15.52
CA ARG A 218 34.71 -21.01 -16.09
C ARG A 218 33.67 -20.82 -14.99
N ALA A 219 32.94 -19.71 -15.01
CA ALA A 219 31.55 -19.81 -14.64
C ALA A 219 30.98 -20.86 -15.62
N GLY A 220 30.61 -22.05 -15.11
CA GLY A 220 30.24 -23.20 -15.98
C GLY A 220 29.17 -22.76 -16.97
N GLY A 221 29.27 -23.16 -18.23
CA GLY A 221 28.73 -22.47 -19.43
C GLY A 221 27.29 -21.94 -19.42
N MET A 222 26.47 -22.27 -18.41
CA MET A 222 25.11 -21.78 -18.19
C MET A 222 25.01 -20.56 -17.26
N VAL A 223 26.10 -20.18 -16.56
CA VAL A 223 26.15 -19.02 -15.66
C VAL A 223 27.14 -18.00 -16.22
N HIS A 224 26.65 -16.81 -16.50
CA HIS A 224 27.40 -15.75 -17.17
C HIS A 224 27.66 -14.58 -16.23
N ASN A 225 28.91 -14.15 -16.18
CA ASN A 225 29.32 -12.91 -15.50
C ASN A 225 30.03 -11.97 -16.49
N PRO A 226 29.31 -11.38 -17.46
CA PRO A 226 29.92 -10.55 -18.48
C PRO A 226 30.46 -9.22 -17.92
N GLY A 227 30.09 -8.85 -16.69
CA GLY A 227 30.44 -7.58 -16.09
C GLY A 227 29.70 -6.38 -16.72
N GLY A 228 29.67 -5.27 -15.98
CA GLY A 228 29.08 -4.01 -16.45
C GLY A 228 27.58 -4.04 -16.73
N LEU A 229 26.85 -5.04 -16.20
CA LEU A 229 25.38 -5.03 -16.14
C LEU A 229 24.95 -4.32 -14.86
N ALA A 230 23.94 -3.45 -14.92
CA ALA A 230 23.39 -2.82 -13.72
C ALA A 230 22.73 -3.86 -12.82
N LYS A 231 22.88 -3.75 -11.49
CA LYS A 231 22.17 -4.61 -10.53
C LYS A 231 20.66 -4.53 -10.79
N GLY A 232 19.99 -5.68 -10.86
CA GLY A 232 18.55 -5.75 -11.13
C GLY A 232 18.17 -5.58 -12.61
N ALA A 233 19.13 -5.49 -13.53
CA ALA A 233 18.85 -5.56 -14.95
C ALA A 233 18.16 -6.89 -15.29
N LEU A 234 17.16 -6.84 -16.16
CA LEU A 234 16.55 -8.04 -16.73
C LEU A 234 17.34 -8.45 -17.98
N VAL A 235 17.24 -9.71 -18.39
CA VAL A 235 17.80 -10.16 -19.67
C VAL A 235 16.68 -10.43 -20.66
N SER A 236 16.94 -10.15 -21.94
CA SER A 236 16.06 -10.55 -23.05
C SER A 236 15.82 -12.06 -23.02
N SER A 237 14.73 -12.53 -23.61
CA SER A 237 14.38 -13.96 -23.65
C SER A 237 15.47 -14.86 -24.22
N HIS A 238 16.31 -14.36 -25.13
CA HIS A 238 17.43 -15.09 -25.72
C HIS A 238 18.79 -14.80 -25.06
N GLY A 239 18.84 -14.02 -23.97
CA GLY A 239 20.10 -13.70 -23.28
C GLY A 239 21.05 -12.78 -24.06
N GLN A 240 20.59 -12.17 -25.15
CA GLN A 240 21.44 -11.34 -26.03
C GLN A 240 21.59 -9.89 -25.55
N ALA A 241 20.62 -9.39 -24.77
CA ALA A 241 20.66 -8.04 -24.22
C ALA A 241 20.24 -8.00 -22.74
N ALA A 242 20.91 -7.16 -21.97
CA ALA A 242 20.48 -6.73 -20.66
C ALA A 242 19.64 -5.46 -20.78
N VAL A 243 18.53 -5.41 -20.07
CA VAL A 243 17.49 -4.40 -20.17
C VAL A 243 17.30 -3.73 -18.81
N THR A 244 17.35 -2.40 -18.82
CA THR A 244 16.92 -1.57 -17.68
C THR A 244 15.91 -0.56 -18.19
N SER A 245 14.91 -0.26 -17.36
CA SER A 245 13.87 0.71 -17.70
C SER A 245 13.81 1.79 -16.63
N ARG A 246 13.62 3.02 -17.09
CA ARG A 246 13.36 4.20 -16.26
C ARG A 246 12.38 5.10 -16.98
N TRP A 247 11.87 6.11 -16.31
CA TRP A 247 11.11 7.14 -17.01
C TRP A 247 12.03 7.99 -17.89
N ALA A 248 11.62 8.27 -19.13
CA ALA A 248 12.43 8.98 -20.11
C ALA A 248 12.68 10.45 -19.72
N ASP A 249 11.77 11.02 -18.94
CA ASP A 249 11.88 12.35 -18.33
C ASP A 249 12.94 12.42 -17.21
N GLY A 250 13.53 11.29 -16.80
CA GLY A 250 14.51 11.21 -15.73
C GLY A 250 13.95 11.42 -14.33
N LYS A 251 12.65 11.66 -14.17
CA LYS A 251 11.99 11.86 -12.89
C LYS A 251 11.60 10.51 -12.27
N ASP A 252 11.68 10.40 -10.95
CA ASP A 252 11.17 9.22 -10.24
C ASP A 252 9.63 9.25 -10.12
N SER A 253 9.06 8.60 -9.11
CA SER A 253 7.62 8.60 -8.85
C SER A 253 7.09 9.94 -8.29
N ARG A 254 7.96 10.87 -7.91
CA ARG A 254 7.61 12.19 -7.37
C ARG A 254 7.42 13.18 -8.53
N ILE A 255 6.25 13.10 -9.15
CA ILE A 255 5.84 13.94 -10.28
C ILE A 255 4.62 14.77 -9.92
N ARG A 256 4.33 15.78 -10.74
CA ARG A 256 3.12 16.58 -10.59
C ARG A 256 1.88 15.75 -10.95
N PRO A 257 0.71 15.98 -10.33
CA PRO A 257 -0.50 15.21 -10.60
C PRO A 257 -0.96 15.24 -12.05
N GLU A 258 -0.84 16.37 -12.74
CA GLU A 258 -1.15 16.46 -14.17
C GLU A 258 -0.26 15.53 -15.00
N GLU A 259 1.02 15.36 -14.63
CA GLU A 259 1.93 14.41 -15.28
C GLU A 259 1.52 12.97 -14.97
N ALA A 260 1.02 12.69 -13.76
CA ALA A 260 0.55 11.37 -13.36
C ALA A 260 -0.70 10.89 -14.11
N LEU A 261 -1.49 11.82 -14.67
CA LEU A 261 -2.65 11.50 -15.51
C LEU A 261 -2.28 11.24 -16.98
N THR A 262 -1.04 11.57 -17.37
CA THR A 262 -0.56 11.37 -18.74
C THR A 262 0.28 10.11 -18.86
N GLN A 263 0.27 9.52 -20.06
CA GLN A 263 1.20 8.43 -20.37
C GLN A 263 2.64 8.95 -20.31
N ARG A 264 3.44 8.40 -19.40
CA ARG A 264 4.86 8.72 -19.32
C ARG A 264 5.66 7.76 -20.20
N THR A 265 6.52 8.31 -21.05
CA THR A 265 7.42 7.52 -21.88
C THR A 265 8.42 6.77 -21.00
N VAL A 266 8.52 5.46 -21.20
CA VAL A 266 9.52 4.60 -20.59
C VAL A 266 10.76 4.62 -21.48
N ARG A 267 11.90 4.98 -20.90
CA ARG A 267 13.21 4.83 -21.53
C ARG A 267 13.81 3.50 -21.13
N THR A 268 13.95 2.63 -22.10
CA THR A 268 14.58 1.32 -21.97
C THR A 268 16.00 1.38 -22.52
N THR A 269 16.98 1.12 -21.67
CA THR A 269 18.38 0.98 -22.07
C THR A 269 18.66 -0.51 -22.28
N LEU A 270 19.03 -0.88 -23.50
CA LEU A 270 19.43 -2.22 -23.90
C LEU A 270 20.94 -2.25 -24.07
N LYS A 271 21.62 -3.05 -23.26
CA LYS A 271 23.04 -3.35 -23.43
C LYS A 271 23.18 -4.73 -24.05
N THR A 272 23.66 -4.79 -25.28
CA THR A 272 24.01 -6.06 -25.93
C THR A 272 25.13 -6.73 -25.13
N ILE A 273 24.95 -7.99 -24.77
CA ILE A 273 25.88 -8.69 -23.87
C ILE A 273 27.19 -9.00 -24.60
N ASP A 274 27.12 -9.51 -25.83
CA ASP A 274 28.30 -9.96 -26.59
C ASP A 274 29.22 -8.81 -27.01
N THR A 275 28.65 -7.67 -27.41
CA THR A 275 29.45 -6.54 -27.95
C THR A 275 29.65 -5.41 -26.93
N GLY A 276 28.93 -5.43 -25.81
CA GLY A 276 28.91 -4.34 -24.83
C GLY A 276 28.25 -3.04 -25.31
N LYS A 277 27.81 -2.96 -26.59
CA LYS A 277 27.13 -1.79 -27.15
C LYS A 277 25.79 -1.55 -26.47
N THR A 278 25.45 -0.27 -26.32
CA THR A 278 24.20 0.17 -25.70
C THR A 278 23.32 0.84 -26.74
N ALA A 279 22.04 0.47 -26.75
CA ALA A 279 20.98 1.17 -27.46
C ALA A 279 19.95 1.67 -26.44
N VAL A 280 19.31 2.79 -26.77
CA VAL A 280 18.25 3.37 -25.94
C VAL A 280 16.98 3.42 -26.78
N LEU A 281 15.90 2.86 -26.25
CA LEU A 281 14.57 2.90 -26.84
C LEU A 281 13.66 3.69 -25.93
N ASP A 282 12.91 4.60 -26.51
CA ASP A 282 11.85 5.32 -25.81
C ASP A 282 10.51 4.73 -26.27
N ALA A 283 9.72 4.25 -25.32
CA ALA A 283 8.41 3.65 -25.55
C ALA A 283 7.35 4.40 -24.76
N THR A 284 6.41 5.03 -25.45
CA THR A 284 5.19 5.54 -24.81
C THR A 284 4.25 4.36 -24.58
N PRO A 285 3.63 4.22 -23.39
CA PRO A 285 2.62 3.18 -23.15
C PRO A 285 1.57 3.18 -24.25
N GLY A 286 1.56 2.14 -25.08
CA GLY A 286 0.63 2.00 -26.20
C GLY A 286 -0.70 1.36 -25.78
N ASP A 287 -1.46 0.90 -26.78
CA ASP A 287 -2.65 0.07 -26.54
C ASP A 287 -2.29 -1.16 -25.69
N LEU A 288 -3.14 -1.47 -24.72
CA LEU A 288 -2.99 -2.68 -23.91
C LEU A 288 -3.00 -3.91 -24.83
N ILE A 289 -2.08 -4.84 -24.61
CA ILE A 289 -2.11 -6.15 -25.28
C ILE A 289 -3.45 -6.83 -24.92
N GLY A 290 -4.20 -7.26 -25.94
CA GLY A 290 -5.57 -7.80 -25.79
C GLY A 290 -6.68 -6.75 -25.56
N GLY A 291 -6.33 -5.47 -25.58
CA GLY A 291 -7.25 -4.32 -25.60
C GLY A 291 -8.23 -4.27 -24.42
N ALA A 292 -9.41 -3.73 -24.67
CA ALA A 292 -10.46 -3.54 -23.67
C ALA A 292 -10.96 -4.86 -23.04
N LYS A 293 -10.75 -6.01 -23.68
CA LYS A 293 -11.10 -7.33 -23.12
C LYS A 293 -10.16 -7.67 -21.97
N SER A 294 -8.85 -7.57 -22.19
CA SER A 294 -7.84 -7.82 -21.16
C SER A 294 -7.90 -6.78 -20.03
N ALA A 295 -8.20 -5.52 -20.35
CA ALA A 295 -8.45 -4.49 -19.34
C ALA A 295 -9.63 -4.87 -18.41
N ARG A 296 -10.73 -5.35 -18.99
CA ARG A 296 -11.89 -5.85 -18.23
C ARG A 296 -11.52 -7.05 -17.37
N ALA A 297 -10.86 -8.06 -17.93
CA ALA A 297 -10.39 -9.23 -17.19
C ALA A 297 -9.39 -8.88 -16.06
N GLY A 298 -8.58 -7.84 -16.24
CA GLY A 298 -7.67 -7.34 -15.20
C GLY A 298 -8.42 -6.77 -14.00
N ASN A 299 -9.57 -6.13 -14.25
CA ASN A 299 -10.47 -5.54 -13.27
C ASN A 299 -11.48 -6.54 -12.68
N GLU A 300 -11.56 -7.76 -13.21
CA GLU A 300 -12.39 -8.80 -12.63
C GLU A 300 -11.90 -9.16 -11.22
N THR A 301 -12.87 -9.37 -10.34
CA THR A 301 -12.66 -9.79 -8.95
C THR A 301 -11.92 -11.13 -8.94
N SER A 302 -10.90 -11.25 -8.08
CA SER A 302 -10.12 -12.48 -7.98
C SER A 302 -11.00 -13.67 -7.56
N PRO A 303 -10.81 -14.90 -8.11
CA PRO A 303 -11.63 -16.06 -7.76
C PRO A 303 -11.56 -16.47 -6.29
N VAL A 304 -10.48 -16.11 -5.59
CA VAL A 304 -10.39 -16.27 -4.13
C VAL A 304 -11.44 -15.47 -3.36
N LEU A 305 -12.06 -14.51 -4.03
CA LEU A 305 -13.15 -13.68 -3.56
C LEU A 305 -14.50 -14.10 -4.19
N THR A 306 -14.56 -15.14 -5.05
CA THR A 306 -15.80 -15.53 -5.74
C THR A 306 -16.23 -16.94 -5.36
N ALA A 307 -17.25 -17.04 -4.49
CA ALA A 307 -18.12 -18.21 -4.42
C ALA A 307 -19.50 -17.85 -3.80
N GLN A 308 -20.51 -17.82 -4.67
CA GLN A 308 -21.97 -17.85 -4.47
C GLN A 308 -22.56 -17.63 -3.07
N SER A 309 -23.32 -16.55 -2.90
CA SER A 309 -24.77 -16.47 -3.13
C SER A 309 -25.25 -15.14 -2.54
N ALA A 310 -26.14 -14.46 -3.25
CA ALA A 310 -26.84 -13.30 -2.70
C ALA A 310 -27.50 -13.70 -1.38
N SER A 311 -26.98 -13.20 -0.25
CA SER A 311 -27.78 -13.14 0.96
C SER A 311 -29.04 -12.36 0.61
N THR A 312 -30.19 -12.89 1.01
CA THR A 312 -31.48 -12.22 0.89
C THR A 312 -31.32 -10.74 1.22
N ALA A 313 -31.59 -9.90 0.22
CA ALA A 313 -31.46 -8.46 0.30
C ALA A 313 -32.46 -7.95 1.35
N THR A 314 -32.01 -7.81 2.59
CA THR A 314 -32.70 -6.93 3.54
C THR A 314 -32.31 -5.52 3.13
N GLN A 315 -33.30 -4.75 2.68
CA GLN A 315 -33.11 -3.34 2.34
C GLN A 315 -32.58 -2.61 3.58
N ALA A 316 -31.40 -2.02 3.46
CA ALA A 316 -30.85 -1.15 4.49
C ALA A 316 -31.23 0.29 4.15
N SER A 317 -31.61 1.07 5.16
CA SER A 317 -31.91 2.50 5.03
C SER A 317 -30.85 3.33 5.73
N GLY A 318 -30.49 4.46 5.14
CA GLY A 318 -29.63 5.47 5.78
C GLY A 318 -28.13 5.17 5.72
N PRO A 319 -27.28 6.21 5.75
CA PRO A 319 -25.86 6.09 5.44
C PRO A 319 -25.01 5.51 6.59
N VAL A 320 -25.53 5.47 7.81
CA VAL A 320 -24.82 4.98 9.01
C VAL A 320 -25.01 3.47 9.18
N ASP A 321 -23.93 2.76 9.50
CA ASP A 321 -23.96 1.36 9.90
C ASP A 321 -24.21 1.26 11.43
N ASP A 322 -25.44 0.95 11.83
CA ASP A 322 -25.84 0.85 13.25
C ASP A 322 -25.21 -0.36 13.96
N ASP A 323 -25.05 -1.48 13.24
CA ASP A 323 -24.47 -2.72 13.77
C ASP A 323 -22.94 -2.70 13.90
N ARG A 324 -22.30 -1.60 13.49
CA ARG A 324 -20.84 -1.47 13.45
C ARG A 324 -20.17 -1.81 14.78
N TYR A 325 -18.92 -2.24 14.71
CA TYR A 325 -18.07 -2.43 15.89
C TYR A 325 -17.10 -1.27 16.09
N CYS A 326 -16.74 -0.55 15.03
CA CYS A 326 -15.86 0.59 15.17
C CYS A 326 -16.62 1.80 15.74
N SER A 327 -16.01 2.49 16.69
CA SER A 327 -16.64 3.55 17.49
C SER A 327 -17.24 4.68 16.64
N VAL A 328 -16.44 5.25 15.74
CA VAL A 328 -16.81 6.42 14.95
C VAL A 328 -17.49 6.00 13.64
N PRO A 329 -18.75 6.40 13.41
CA PRO A 329 -19.49 6.00 12.22
C PRO A 329 -18.90 6.64 10.96
N ARG A 330 -18.63 5.81 9.94
CA ARG A 330 -18.12 6.28 8.65
C ARG A 330 -19.13 7.17 7.90
N GLY A 331 -20.41 6.86 7.99
CA GLY A 331 -21.49 7.50 7.21
C GLY A 331 -22.26 8.62 7.93
N ASP A 332 -21.71 9.17 9.03
CA ASP A 332 -22.34 10.31 9.72
C ASP A 332 -21.76 11.63 9.19
N ALA A 333 -22.64 12.52 8.70
CA ALA A 333 -22.26 13.81 8.13
C ALA A 333 -21.62 14.78 9.14
N LYS A 334 -21.84 14.55 10.46
CA LYS A 334 -21.23 15.32 11.55
C LYS A 334 -19.93 14.69 12.07
N LYS A 335 -19.55 13.50 11.63
CA LYS A 335 -18.34 12.78 12.06
C LYS A 335 -17.39 12.58 10.89
N GLN A 336 -16.99 13.68 10.25
CA GLN A 336 -15.99 13.65 9.19
C GLN A 336 -14.60 14.00 9.71
N ALA A 337 -13.61 13.22 9.31
CA ALA A 337 -12.21 13.47 9.64
C ALA A 337 -11.66 14.63 8.80
N PHE A 338 -10.95 15.56 9.44
CA PHE A 338 -10.24 16.61 8.74
C PHE A 338 -8.91 16.10 8.18
N GLN A 339 -8.68 16.25 6.88
CA GLN A 339 -7.40 15.94 6.27
C GLN A 339 -6.43 17.12 6.47
N PRO A 340 -5.38 16.99 7.30
CA PRO A 340 -4.41 18.05 7.49
C PRO A 340 -3.46 18.16 6.30
N THR A 341 -2.76 19.28 6.23
CA THR A 341 -1.56 19.42 5.38
C THR A 341 -0.39 18.63 5.98
N PRO A 342 0.60 18.21 5.17
CA PRO A 342 1.81 17.57 5.71
C PRO A 342 2.56 18.45 6.71
N ARG A 343 2.50 19.79 6.54
CA ARG A 343 3.06 20.76 7.48
C ARG A 343 2.35 20.78 8.84
N GLN A 344 1.02 20.66 8.85
CA GLN A 344 0.25 20.49 10.08
C GLN A 344 0.65 19.22 10.81
N ILE A 345 0.92 18.13 10.08
CA ILE A 345 1.40 16.87 10.67
C ILE A 345 2.81 17.02 11.24
N GLU A 346 3.76 17.60 10.50
CA GLU A 346 5.12 17.87 11.00
C GLU A 346 5.10 18.72 12.28
N TRP A 347 4.31 19.80 12.29
CA TRP A 347 4.10 20.61 13.48
C TRP A 347 3.48 19.83 14.64
N ALA A 348 2.40 19.08 14.40
CA ALA A 348 1.76 18.32 15.46
C ALA A 348 2.67 17.25 16.04
N VAL A 349 3.51 16.61 15.21
CA VAL A 349 4.54 15.67 15.70
C VAL A 349 5.57 16.41 16.54
N ASP A 350 6.18 17.49 16.04
CA ASP A 350 7.18 18.29 16.77
C ASP A 350 6.66 18.69 18.14
N GLN A 351 5.43 19.21 18.23
CA GLN A 351 4.84 19.60 19.51
C GLN A 351 4.44 18.41 20.39
N ALA A 352 3.94 17.32 19.80
CA ALA A 352 3.49 16.16 20.55
C ALA A 352 4.64 15.46 21.28
N VAL A 353 5.78 15.28 20.62
CA VAL A 353 6.91 14.52 21.19
C VAL A 353 7.53 15.21 22.41
N VAL A 354 7.37 16.53 22.55
CA VAL A 354 7.84 17.31 23.72
C VAL A 354 6.73 17.76 24.67
N GLY A 355 5.48 17.30 24.46
CA GLY A 355 4.38 17.58 25.39
C GLY A 355 3.85 19.02 25.32
N LYS A 356 4.01 19.70 24.18
CA LYS A 356 3.65 21.12 23.99
C LYS A 356 2.49 21.36 23.04
N LEU A 357 1.86 20.29 22.52
CA LEU A 357 0.79 20.37 21.52
C LEU A 357 -0.38 21.27 21.96
N ASN A 358 -0.75 21.22 23.24
CA ASN A 358 -1.86 22.03 23.77
C ASN A 358 -1.59 23.54 23.77
N LYS A 359 -0.33 24.01 23.64
CA LYS A 359 -0.03 25.44 23.52
C LYS A 359 -0.60 26.03 22.23
N GLY A 360 -0.56 25.27 21.14
CA GLY A 360 -1.09 25.70 19.84
C GLY A 360 -2.41 25.05 19.44
N ALA A 361 -2.73 23.86 19.98
CA ALA A 361 -3.95 23.11 19.67
C ALA A 361 -4.84 22.94 20.90
N THR A 362 -5.78 23.87 21.09
CA THR A 362 -6.93 23.66 21.98
C THR A 362 -8.20 23.70 21.14
N ARG A 363 -9.10 22.72 21.34
CA ARG A 363 -10.33 22.56 20.57
C ARG A 363 -11.49 23.13 21.38
N GLY A 364 -12.07 24.23 20.89
CA GLY A 364 -13.33 24.73 21.41
C GLY A 364 -14.47 23.71 21.22
N ALA A 365 -15.60 23.93 21.89
CA ALA A 365 -16.77 23.10 21.67
C ALA A 365 -17.18 23.10 20.20
N ASN A 366 -17.55 21.93 19.68
CA ASN A 366 -17.95 21.71 18.30
C ASN A 366 -16.85 22.10 17.28
N TRP A 367 -15.56 21.90 17.62
CA TRP A 367 -14.45 22.14 16.71
C TRP A 367 -14.67 21.45 15.36
N LYS A 368 -14.61 22.25 14.27
CA LYS A 368 -14.92 21.84 12.89
C LYS A 368 -16.28 21.13 12.72
N ASN A 369 -17.29 21.51 13.50
CA ASN A 369 -18.64 20.97 13.44
C ASN A 369 -18.73 19.45 13.72
N THR A 370 -17.82 18.91 14.53
CA THR A 370 -17.76 17.48 14.87
C THR A 370 -18.77 17.04 15.93
N GLY A 371 -19.51 17.98 16.52
CA GLY A 371 -20.43 17.74 17.64
C GLY A 371 -19.76 17.38 18.96
N MET A 372 -18.43 17.52 19.05
CA MET A 372 -17.66 17.18 20.26
C MET A 372 -17.70 18.30 21.30
N ALA A 373 -17.55 17.95 22.58
CA ALA A 373 -17.27 18.94 23.64
C ALA A 373 -15.90 19.60 23.42
N ALA A 374 -15.58 20.66 24.17
CA ALA A 374 -14.24 21.25 24.15
C ALA A 374 -13.21 20.27 24.74
N TYR A 375 -12.01 20.23 24.16
CA TYR A 375 -10.91 19.39 24.64
C TYR A 375 -9.56 19.94 24.18
N ALA A 376 -8.47 19.38 24.69
CA ALA A 376 -7.14 19.58 24.14
C ALA A 376 -6.47 18.22 23.88
N PRO A 377 -5.82 18.00 22.73
CA PRO A 377 -5.25 16.69 22.35
C PRO A 377 -4.40 16.03 23.42
N GLN A 378 -3.45 16.75 24.03
CA GLN A 378 -2.57 16.22 25.08
C GLN A 378 -3.16 16.31 26.50
N SER A 379 -4.38 16.83 26.65
CA SER A 379 -5.17 16.59 27.87
C SER A 379 -5.89 15.24 27.78
N LEU A 380 -6.34 14.85 26.58
CA LEU A 380 -6.93 13.53 26.33
C LEU A 380 -5.89 12.41 26.23
N PHE A 381 -4.70 12.74 25.71
CA PHE A 381 -3.56 11.85 25.56
C PHE A 381 -2.30 12.50 26.15
N PRO A 382 -2.19 12.58 27.49
CA PRO A 382 -0.99 13.13 28.14
C PRO A 382 0.26 12.41 27.66
N LEU A 383 1.34 13.17 27.41
CA LEU A 383 2.60 12.59 26.96
C LEU A 383 3.14 11.65 28.05
N THR A 384 3.29 10.38 27.71
CA THR A 384 3.85 9.38 28.60
C THR A 384 5.35 9.62 28.76
N PRO A 385 5.91 9.59 29.98
CA PRO A 385 7.36 9.69 30.16
C PRO A 385 8.10 8.53 29.49
N LEU A 386 9.20 8.83 28.81
CA LEU A 386 10.13 7.80 28.33
C LEU A 386 10.95 7.24 29.48
N LYS A 387 11.08 5.92 29.53
CA LYS A 387 11.97 5.25 30.48
C LYS A 387 13.43 5.39 30.08
N GLY A 388 14.29 5.35 31.11
CA GLY A 388 15.74 5.33 30.96
C GLY A 388 16.48 6.64 31.17
N GLY A 389 15.76 7.73 31.40
CA GLY A 389 16.35 9.05 31.55
C GLY A 389 15.28 10.14 31.57
N SER A 390 15.73 11.38 31.62
CA SER A 390 14.91 12.58 31.55
C SER A 390 15.75 13.71 30.95
N GLY A 391 15.10 14.81 30.55
CA GLY A 391 15.78 15.97 29.98
C GLY A 391 15.10 16.47 28.71
N VAL A 392 15.55 17.62 28.22
CA VAL A 392 14.94 18.29 27.07
C VAL A 392 15.15 17.55 25.76
N ASP A 393 16.22 16.76 25.64
CA ASP A 393 16.51 15.90 24.48
C ASP A 393 16.01 14.46 24.66
N TRP A 394 15.39 14.15 25.82
CA TRP A 394 14.94 12.80 26.16
C TRP A 394 13.50 12.54 25.68
N HIS A 395 13.29 12.65 24.37
CA HIS A 395 11.99 12.46 23.72
C HIS A 395 12.10 11.68 22.41
N VAL A 396 10.95 11.35 21.82
CA VAL A 396 10.87 10.74 20.48
C VAL A 396 11.44 11.71 19.43
N PRO A 397 12.42 11.32 18.60
CA PRO A 397 12.85 12.12 17.46
C PRO A 397 11.68 12.30 16.48
N ALA A 398 11.37 13.54 16.09
CA ALA A 398 10.22 13.84 15.25
C ALA A 398 10.19 12.99 13.97
N GLN A 399 11.36 12.79 13.33
CA GLN A 399 11.50 12.01 12.10
C GLN A 399 11.17 10.53 12.27
N VAL A 400 11.34 9.95 13.46
CA VAL A 400 10.90 8.57 13.73
C VAL A 400 9.38 8.50 13.65
N MET A 401 8.69 9.40 14.34
CA MET A 401 7.23 9.46 14.32
C MET A 401 6.70 9.86 12.93
N LEU A 402 7.36 10.79 12.22
CA LEU A 402 7.00 11.15 10.85
C LEU A 402 7.20 9.99 9.88
N GLY A 403 8.24 9.18 10.07
CA GLY A 403 8.44 7.93 9.35
C GLY A 403 7.30 6.92 9.60
N VAL A 404 6.81 6.82 10.84
CA VAL A 404 5.60 6.03 11.16
C VAL A 404 4.38 6.58 10.42
N THR A 405 4.14 7.91 10.44
CA THR A 405 2.98 8.48 9.73
C THR A 405 3.03 8.25 8.21
N ALA A 406 4.23 8.31 7.60
CA ALA A 406 4.43 8.00 6.19
C ALA A 406 4.15 6.52 5.90
N GLN A 407 4.63 5.61 6.74
CA GLN A 407 4.48 4.17 6.54
C GLN A 407 3.06 3.65 6.81
N GLU A 408 2.36 4.21 7.79
CA GLU A 408 1.04 3.73 8.20
C GLU A 408 -0.07 4.20 7.27
N SER A 409 -0.03 5.47 6.85
CA SER A 409 -1.18 6.11 6.20
C SER A 409 -0.85 6.99 5.01
N ASN A 410 0.42 7.11 4.61
CA ASN A 410 0.89 8.21 3.75
C ASN A 410 0.58 9.60 4.33
N MET A 411 0.59 9.75 5.66
CA MET A 411 0.23 10.98 6.36
C MET A 411 -1.25 11.39 6.17
N TRP A 412 -2.17 10.43 6.06
CA TRP A 412 -3.60 10.67 5.85
C TRP A 412 -4.43 10.42 7.11
N GLN A 413 -5.25 11.40 7.49
CA GLN A 413 -6.23 11.29 8.56
C GLN A 413 -7.59 10.85 8.02
N ALA A 414 -7.96 11.37 6.85
CA ALA A 414 -9.19 11.04 6.15
C ALA A 414 -8.92 10.06 5.00
N ALA A 415 -9.98 9.47 4.44
CA ALA A 415 -9.87 8.50 3.36
C ALA A 415 -9.07 9.06 2.16
N ARG A 416 -8.44 8.17 1.38
CA ARG A 416 -7.53 8.51 0.26
C ARG A 416 -8.07 9.47 -0.82
N THR A 417 -9.38 9.69 -0.85
CA THR A 417 -10.07 10.59 -1.78
C THR A 417 -10.20 12.02 -1.24
N VAL A 418 -9.84 12.25 0.02
CA VAL A 418 -9.89 13.55 0.69
C VAL A 418 -8.52 14.23 0.57
N VAL A 419 -8.52 15.49 0.15
CA VAL A 419 -7.30 16.30 0.01
C VAL A 419 -7.10 17.22 1.22
N PRO A 420 -5.89 17.77 1.47
CA PRO A 420 -5.66 18.68 2.58
C PRO A 420 -6.67 19.83 2.66
N GLY A 421 -7.16 20.14 3.85
CA GLY A 421 -8.13 21.22 4.06
C GLY A 421 -9.60 20.85 3.84
N VAL A 422 -9.87 19.58 3.52
CA VAL A 422 -11.21 19.03 3.28
C VAL A 422 -11.50 17.96 4.35
N THR A 423 -12.77 17.79 4.70
CA THR A 423 -13.21 16.70 5.57
C THR A 423 -13.82 15.56 4.76
N GLY A 424 -13.83 14.35 5.31
CA GLY A 424 -14.58 13.24 4.72
C GLY A 424 -14.63 12.04 5.64
N ASN A 425 -14.90 10.85 5.08
CA ASN A 425 -14.78 9.62 5.86
C ASN A 425 -13.38 9.52 6.51
N ALA A 426 -13.31 9.05 7.76
CA ALA A 426 -12.03 8.76 8.38
C ALA A 426 -11.25 7.70 7.58
N LEU A 427 -9.91 7.79 7.59
CA LEU A 427 -9.07 6.68 7.13
C LEU A 427 -9.17 5.55 8.15
N ILE A 428 -9.62 4.37 7.72
CA ILE A 428 -9.86 3.23 8.60
C ILE A 428 -9.27 1.98 7.98
N GLY A 429 -8.55 1.17 8.77
CA GLY A 429 -7.94 -0.09 8.34
C GLY A 429 -8.95 -1.12 7.82
N ASN A 430 -9.67 -1.80 8.73
CA ASN A 430 -10.74 -2.75 8.38
C ASN A 430 -12.03 -2.47 9.17
N TYR A 431 -12.90 -1.60 8.63
CA TYR A 431 -14.14 -1.18 9.30
C TYR A 431 -15.24 -2.24 9.30
N TYR A 432 -15.32 -3.04 8.23
CA TYR A 432 -16.40 -4.02 8.01
C TYR A 432 -16.02 -5.43 8.47
N GLY A 433 -14.81 -5.61 9.02
CA GLY A 433 -14.28 -6.91 9.48
C GLY A 433 -14.24 -7.97 8.38
N ILE A 434 -13.85 -7.53 7.19
CA ILE A 434 -13.66 -8.40 6.04
C ILE A 434 -12.53 -9.39 6.38
N LYS A 435 -12.82 -10.69 6.41
CA LYS A 435 -11.90 -11.76 6.86
C LYS A 435 -11.54 -12.72 5.74
N TYR A 436 -10.27 -13.11 5.73
CA TYR A 436 -9.71 -14.14 4.86
C TYR A 436 -9.38 -15.36 5.74
N SER A 437 -9.73 -16.59 5.35
CA SER A 437 -9.28 -17.78 6.08
C SER A 437 -7.77 -18.01 5.89
N ALA A 438 -7.15 -18.80 6.76
CA ALA A 438 -5.70 -19.02 6.76
C ALA A 438 -5.17 -19.67 5.46
N ASP A 439 -6.01 -20.39 4.72
CA ASP A 439 -5.72 -20.91 3.39
C ASP A 439 -5.94 -19.87 2.26
N GLY A 440 -6.23 -18.63 2.62
CA GLY A 440 -6.47 -17.51 1.71
C GLY A 440 -7.80 -17.58 0.96
N TYR A 441 -8.72 -18.41 1.43
CA TYR A 441 -10.08 -18.44 0.91
C TYR A 441 -10.90 -17.33 1.57
N GLN A 442 -11.63 -16.56 0.78
CA GLN A 442 -12.64 -15.65 1.31
C GLN A 442 -13.93 -15.89 0.57
N LYS A 443 -14.92 -16.44 1.28
CA LYS A 443 -16.21 -16.79 0.66
C LYS A 443 -16.91 -15.58 0.03
N ASP A 444 -16.75 -14.40 0.64
CA ASP A 444 -17.34 -13.16 0.13
C ASP A 444 -16.50 -11.90 0.49
N PRO A 445 -15.92 -11.18 -0.50
CA PRO A 445 -15.08 -9.97 -0.33
C PRO A 445 -15.80 -8.79 0.33
N TRP A 446 -17.12 -8.81 0.28
CA TRP A 446 -17.99 -7.76 0.78
C TRP A 446 -18.83 -8.26 1.97
N ALA A 447 -18.60 -9.50 2.45
CA ALA A 447 -19.26 -10.03 3.63
C ALA A 447 -18.78 -9.26 4.85
N ILE A 448 -19.70 -8.52 5.42
CA ILE A 448 -19.49 -7.78 6.64
C ILE A 448 -19.47 -8.77 7.79
N ASN A 449 -18.39 -8.75 8.57
CA ASN A 449 -18.33 -9.37 9.87
C ASN A 449 -17.78 -8.36 10.87
N PHE A 450 -18.64 -7.46 11.37
CA PHE A 450 -18.18 -6.38 12.22
C PHE A 450 -17.41 -6.86 13.46
N ALA A 451 -17.67 -8.07 13.97
CA ALA A 451 -16.92 -8.64 15.10
C ALA A 451 -15.43 -8.85 14.82
N GLU A 452 -15.03 -8.88 13.54
CA GLU A 452 -13.64 -9.00 13.09
C GLU A 452 -13.06 -7.66 12.62
N ALA A 453 -13.79 -6.55 12.79
CA ALA A 453 -13.32 -5.22 12.41
C ALA A 453 -12.10 -4.80 13.24
N ASP A 454 -11.02 -4.37 12.59
CA ASP A 454 -9.80 -3.99 13.33
C ASP A 454 -9.98 -2.63 14.01
N CYS A 455 -10.62 -1.68 13.33
CA CYS A 455 -10.92 -0.33 13.81
C CYS A 455 -9.70 0.60 14.03
N GLY A 456 -8.62 0.43 13.26
CA GLY A 456 -7.47 1.33 13.20
C GLY A 456 -7.80 2.64 12.48
N TYR A 457 -7.68 3.77 13.16
CA TYR A 457 -8.06 5.10 12.63
C TYR A 457 -6.87 6.02 12.35
N GLY A 458 -6.97 6.75 11.23
CA GLY A 458 -6.22 7.98 10.97
C GLY A 458 -4.72 7.81 10.72
N ILE A 459 -3.97 8.89 10.97
CA ILE A 459 -2.56 9.04 10.56
C ILE A 459 -1.66 7.93 11.09
N THR A 460 -1.88 7.52 12.33
CA THR A 460 -1.04 6.57 13.06
C THR A 460 -1.68 5.19 13.20
N GLN A 461 -2.86 4.99 12.59
CA GLN A 461 -3.64 3.75 12.63
C GLN A 461 -3.91 3.25 14.07
N VAL A 462 -4.33 4.15 14.96
CA VAL A 462 -4.68 3.81 16.36
C VAL A 462 -5.83 2.81 16.39
N THR A 463 -5.60 1.65 16.98
CA THR A 463 -6.53 0.50 16.96
C THR A 463 -7.09 0.19 18.36
N ASP A 464 -6.23 0.11 19.37
CA ASP A 464 -6.62 -0.34 20.70
C ASP A 464 -7.58 0.63 21.40
N GLY A 465 -8.69 0.07 21.88
CA GLY A 465 -9.79 0.77 22.54
C GLY A 465 -10.66 1.59 21.59
N MET A 466 -10.58 1.37 20.26
CA MET A 466 -11.36 2.09 19.25
C MET A 466 -12.65 1.38 18.83
N ARG A 467 -12.95 0.22 19.41
CA ARG A 467 -14.24 -0.45 19.27
C ARG A 467 -15.30 0.20 20.16
N MET A 468 -16.56 0.13 19.74
CA MET A 468 -17.69 0.61 20.51
C MET A 468 -17.71 -0.05 21.90
N HIS A 469 -18.17 0.71 22.90
CA HIS A 469 -18.37 0.18 24.24
C HIS A 469 -19.27 -1.07 24.23
N GLY A 470 -18.80 -2.16 24.84
CA GLY A 470 -19.46 -3.47 24.85
C GLY A 470 -19.18 -4.35 23.62
N LYS A 471 -18.32 -3.90 22.70
CA LYS A 471 -17.90 -4.62 21.49
C LYS A 471 -16.38 -4.77 21.38
N GLU A 472 -15.66 -4.57 22.49
CA GLU A 472 -14.20 -4.65 22.59
C GLU A 472 -13.68 -6.05 22.25
N LYS A 473 -12.41 -6.14 21.86
CA LYS A 473 -11.69 -7.42 21.82
C LYS A 473 -11.56 -7.96 23.24
N LYS A 474 -11.32 -9.26 23.34
CA LYS A 474 -10.97 -9.90 24.62
C LYS A 474 -9.74 -9.19 25.21
N ASP A 475 -9.82 -8.85 26.50
CA ASP A 475 -8.77 -8.17 27.28
C ASP A 475 -8.41 -6.75 26.80
N GLU A 476 -9.23 -6.13 25.94
CA GLU A 476 -9.07 -4.75 25.49
C GLU A 476 -9.90 -3.79 26.36
N HIS A 477 -9.28 -2.69 26.79
CA HIS A 477 -9.99 -1.61 27.48
C HIS A 477 -10.44 -0.55 26.47
N PRO A 478 -11.71 -0.13 26.48
CA PRO A 478 -12.18 0.89 25.57
C PRO A 478 -11.58 2.25 25.94
N LYS A 479 -11.20 3.03 24.93
CA LYS A 479 -11.01 4.48 25.12
C LYS A 479 -12.35 5.12 25.45
N THR A 480 -12.33 6.25 26.15
CA THR A 480 -13.57 7.03 26.33
C THR A 480 -14.13 7.48 24.99
N THR A 481 -15.44 7.70 24.89
CA THR A 481 -16.08 8.16 23.64
C THR A 481 -15.41 9.42 23.08
N VAL A 482 -15.04 10.38 23.94
CA VAL A 482 -14.34 11.60 23.52
C VAL A 482 -12.96 11.30 22.94
N GLN A 483 -12.21 10.38 23.55
CA GLN A 483 -10.92 9.94 23.00
C GLN A 483 -11.08 9.21 21.66
N GLN A 484 -12.08 8.35 21.52
CA GLN A 484 -12.37 7.65 20.26
C GLN A 484 -12.70 8.63 19.13
N GLU A 485 -13.58 9.59 19.39
CA GLU A 485 -13.92 10.62 18.42
C GLU A 485 -12.73 11.52 18.08
N ALA A 486 -11.95 11.94 19.08
CA ALA A 486 -10.76 12.77 18.87
C ALA A 486 -9.73 12.05 17.97
N VAL A 487 -9.45 10.78 18.25
CA VAL A 487 -8.51 9.96 17.45
C VAL A 487 -8.96 9.82 16.00
N ALA A 488 -10.26 9.65 15.74
CA ALA A 488 -10.76 9.47 14.38
C ALA A 488 -10.88 10.79 13.60
N LEU A 489 -11.19 11.90 14.27
CA LEU A 489 -11.61 13.14 13.62
C LEU A 489 -10.57 14.27 13.66
N ASP A 490 -9.70 14.29 14.67
CA ASP A 490 -8.64 15.31 14.87
C ASP A 490 -7.25 14.69 14.70
N TYR A 491 -6.56 15.17 13.67
CA TYR A 491 -5.20 14.74 13.35
C TYR A 491 -4.20 14.94 14.51
N ALA A 492 -4.35 16.00 15.30
CA ALA A 492 -3.45 16.31 16.41
C ALA A 492 -3.65 15.32 17.57
N ALA A 493 -4.90 14.97 17.88
CA ALA A 493 -5.23 13.95 18.88
C ALA A 493 -4.81 12.54 18.41
N ASN A 494 -4.97 12.22 17.13
CA ASN A 494 -4.46 10.98 16.55
C ASN A 494 -2.94 10.86 16.71
N ILE A 495 -2.19 11.91 16.38
CA ILE A 495 -0.72 11.96 16.53
C ILE A 495 -0.31 11.84 18.00
N ALA A 496 -0.97 12.55 18.92
CA ALA A 496 -0.68 12.44 20.35
C ALA A 496 -0.89 11.01 20.89
N ALA A 497 -1.97 10.34 20.46
CA ALA A 497 -2.20 8.93 20.79
C ALA A 497 -1.12 8.01 20.18
N GLY A 498 -0.75 8.22 18.91
CA GLY A 498 0.30 7.44 18.23
C GLY A 498 1.69 7.60 18.85
N VAL A 499 2.05 8.81 19.29
CA VAL A 499 3.30 9.08 20.04
C VAL A 499 3.33 8.26 21.33
N ASN A 500 2.23 8.24 22.09
CA ASN A 500 2.14 7.42 23.30
C ASN A 500 2.22 5.91 23.03
N ILE A 501 1.68 5.43 21.91
CA ILE A 501 1.83 4.02 21.50
C ILE A 501 3.32 3.72 21.26
N LEU A 502 4.02 4.56 20.50
CA LEU A 502 5.45 4.38 20.22
C LEU A 502 6.30 4.47 21.50
N ILE A 503 5.98 5.39 22.42
CA ILE A 503 6.63 5.48 23.74
C ILE A 503 6.36 4.23 24.57
N GLY A 504 5.13 3.70 24.56
CA GLY A 504 4.81 2.43 25.21
C GLY A 504 5.71 1.30 24.69
N LYS A 505 5.86 1.20 23.37
CA LYS A 505 6.76 0.22 22.73
C LYS A 505 8.23 0.37 23.13
N TRP A 506 8.72 1.60 23.23
CA TRP A 506 10.06 1.89 23.75
C TRP A 506 10.18 1.45 25.22
N ASN A 507 9.22 1.82 26.05
CA ASN A 507 9.22 1.53 27.47
C ASN A 507 9.16 0.00 27.74
N ASP A 508 8.27 -0.71 27.04
CA ASP A 508 8.10 -2.16 27.16
C ASP A 508 9.41 -2.91 26.86
N THR A 509 10.06 -2.57 25.75
CA THR A 509 11.32 -3.22 25.35
C THR A 509 12.46 -2.86 26.29
N ARG A 510 12.52 -1.59 26.74
CA ARG A 510 13.56 -1.12 27.65
C ARG A 510 13.44 -1.72 29.05
N ASP A 511 12.22 -1.92 29.57
CA ASP A 511 11.99 -2.53 30.88
C ASP A 511 12.59 -3.93 30.98
N ASP A 512 12.55 -4.66 29.87
CA ASP A 512 13.17 -5.98 29.77
C ASP A 512 14.66 -5.93 29.36
N GLY A 513 15.26 -4.73 29.36
CA GLY A 513 16.69 -4.49 29.12
C GLY A 513 17.08 -4.43 27.64
N MET A 514 16.13 -4.39 26.71
CA MET A 514 16.43 -4.32 25.28
C MET A 514 16.71 -2.87 24.86
N THR A 515 17.95 -2.60 24.45
CA THR A 515 18.38 -1.28 23.96
C THR A 515 19.19 -1.41 22.69
N ILE A 516 19.20 -0.35 21.88
CA ILE A 516 19.97 -0.25 20.65
C ILE A 516 21.00 0.87 20.79
N ASN A 517 22.26 0.61 20.41
CA ASN A 517 23.40 1.55 20.45
C ASN A 517 23.44 2.42 21.73
N GLY A 518 23.28 1.80 22.90
CA GLY A 518 23.31 2.48 24.20
C GLY A 518 21.95 3.04 24.67
N GLY A 519 20.93 3.07 23.81
CA GLY A 519 19.55 3.36 24.19
C GLY A 519 19.27 4.82 24.52
N ASP A 520 20.03 5.76 23.95
CA ASP A 520 19.68 7.18 24.02
C ASP A 520 18.58 7.50 22.98
N PRO A 521 17.42 8.03 23.39
CA PRO A 521 16.29 8.24 22.49
C PRO A 521 16.54 9.33 21.44
N ARG A 522 17.57 10.18 21.57
CA ARG A 522 17.82 11.26 20.60
C ARG A 522 18.18 10.75 19.20
N TYR A 523 18.68 9.52 19.10
CA TYR A 523 19.21 8.94 17.86
C TYR A 523 18.18 8.08 17.11
N ILE A 524 18.10 8.25 15.79
CA ILE A 524 17.11 7.58 14.94
C ILE A 524 17.16 6.05 15.05
N GLU A 525 18.37 5.47 14.99
CA GLU A 525 18.58 4.02 15.02
C GLU A 525 18.14 3.39 16.34
N ASN A 526 18.15 4.15 17.45
CA ASN A 526 17.88 3.59 18.77
C ASN A 526 16.41 3.16 18.94
N TRP A 527 15.53 3.64 18.07
CA TRP A 527 14.11 3.28 18.03
C TRP A 527 13.80 1.96 17.32
N PHE A 528 14.82 1.24 16.81
CA PHE A 528 14.63 0.04 15.99
C PHE A 528 13.71 -1.01 16.64
N TYR A 529 13.87 -1.29 17.94
CA TYR A 529 12.96 -2.21 18.66
C TYR A 529 11.56 -1.66 18.84
N ALA A 530 11.42 -0.39 19.22
CA ALA A 530 10.10 0.24 19.37
C ALA A 530 9.32 0.23 18.05
N LEU A 531 10.01 0.44 16.92
CA LEU A 531 9.42 0.37 15.58
C LEU A 531 9.05 -1.06 15.19
N TRP A 532 9.90 -2.04 15.51
CA TRP A 532 9.61 -3.45 15.29
C TRP A 532 8.31 -3.85 16.02
N THR A 533 8.19 -3.47 17.29
CA THR A 533 7.04 -3.81 18.13
C THR A 533 5.80 -2.96 17.86
N TYR A 534 5.95 -1.78 17.24
CA TYR A 534 4.84 -0.99 16.72
C TYR A 534 4.04 -1.80 15.68
N ASN A 535 4.73 -2.59 14.85
CA ASN A 535 4.11 -3.33 13.75
C ASN A 535 3.73 -4.78 14.07
N SER A 536 4.67 -5.57 14.58
CA SER A 536 4.43 -7.01 14.85
C SER A 536 4.19 -7.34 16.32
N GLY A 537 4.13 -6.33 17.20
CA GLY A 537 3.95 -6.53 18.63
C GLY A 537 5.24 -6.90 19.38
N TYR A 538 5.11 -6.99 20.71
CA TYR A 538 6.15 -7.39 21.65
C TYR A 538 5.60 -8.49 22.56
N HIS A 539 6.43 -9.47 22.90
CA HIS A 539 6.08 -10.51 23.87
C HIS A 539 6.85 -10.24 25.17
N PRO A 540 6.23 -9.67 26.21
CA PRO A 540 6.95 -9.28 27.43
C PRO A 540 7.57 -10.47 28.15
N LYS A 541 8.72 -10.25 28.79
CA LYS A 541 9.41 -11.28 29.58
C LYS A 541 8.54 -11.86 30.69
N SER A 542 7.64 -11.06 31.26
CA SER A 542 6.65 -11.50 32.26
C SER A 542 5.70 -12.59 31.73
N THR A 543 5.46 -12.61 30.41
CA THR A 543 4.62 -13.62 29.74
C THR A 543 5.42 -14.78 29.15
N ALA A 544 6.73 -14.86 29.41
CA ALA A 544 7.58 -15.91 28.87
C ALA A 544 7.12 -17.31 29.31
N GLY A 545 6.62 -17.47 30.54
CA GLY A 545 6.05 -18.74 31.01
C GLY A 545 4.90 -19.23 30.12
N SER A 546 4.00 -18.33 29.72
CA SER A 546 2.91 -18.61 28.78
C SER A 546 3.35 -18.68 27.32
N ASN A 547 4.65 -18.55 27.04
CA ASN A 547 5.24 -18.63 25.71
C ASN A 547 6.43 -19.60 25.67
N SER A 548 6.44 -20.60 26.54
CA SER A 548 7.46 -21.65 26.56
C SER A 548 8.88 -21.11 26.72
N GLY A 549 9.00 -20.12 27.61
CA GLY A 549 10.23 -19.39 27.90
C GLY A 549 10.62 -18.35 26.85
N LYS A 550 9.85 -18.18 25.77
CA LYS A 550 10.14 -17.20 24.71
C LYS A 550 9.48 -15.86 25.00
N TRP A 551 10.22 -14.80 24.73
CA TRP A 551 9.79 -13.41 24.86
C TRP A 551 10.65 -12.57 23.91
N GLY A 552 10.34 -11.29 23.72
CA GLY A 552 11.11 -10.41 22.84
C GLY A 552 10.34 -9.90 21.63
N VAL A 553 11.08 -9.44 20.62
CA VAL A 553 10.52 -8.94 19.35
C VAL A 553 10.28 -10.06 18.33
N GLY A 554 9.14 -10.05 17.65
CA GLY A 554 8.63 -11.11 16.77
C GLY A 554 9.53 -11.48 15.58
N TRP A 555 9.49 -12.73 15.10
CA TRP A 555 10.32 -13.23 14.00
C TRP A 555 9.97 -12.64 12.63
N THR A 556 8.71 -12.27 12.39
CA THR A 556 8.29 -11.79 11.05
C THR A 556 9.11 -10.59 10.60
N ASN A 557 9.30 -9.60 11.48
CA ASN A 557 10.08 -8.39 11.18
C ASN A 557 11.59 -8.56 11.44
N ASN A 558 12.08 -9.76 11.77
CA ASN A 558 13.51 -9.99 11.94
C ASN A 558 14.25 -9.78 10.62
N PRO A 559 15.26 -8.90 10.53
CA PRO A 559 16.04 -8.69 9.31
C PRO A 559 16.64 -9.97 8.71
N ALA A 560 16.89 -10.99 9.52
CA ALA A 560 17.41 -12.32 9.15
C ALA A 560 16.33 -13.29 8.63
N ASN A 561 15.05 -12.95 8.73
CA ASN A 561 13.96 -13.79 8.25
C ASN A 561 14.03 -13.92 6.71
N PRO A 562 14.08 -15.14 6.14
CA PRO A 562 14.15 -15.39 4.70
C PRO A 562 12.99 -14.82 3.87
N LEU A 563 11.92 -14.33 4.54
CA LEU A 563 10.88 -13.51 3.92
C LEU A 563 11.45 -12.27 3.23
N TRP A 564 12.49 -11.66 3.82
CA TRP A 564 13.12 -10.45 3.33
C TRP A 564 14.33 -10.79 2.46
N LYS A 565 14.51 -10.06 1.35
CA LYS A 565 15.64 -10.25 0.44
C LYS A 565 16.96 -9.92 1.15
N GLU A 566 17.94 -10.84 1.16
CA GLU A 566 19.19 -10.67 1.92
C GLU A 566 20.13 -9.59 1.35
N ASN A 567 20.12 -9.33 0.06
CA ASN A 567 20.98 -8.32 -0.57
C ASN A 567 20.30 -6.95 -0.78
N ARG A 568 19.32 -6.62 0.07
CA ARG A 568 18.63 -5.31 0.06
C ARG A 568 19.54 -4.20 0.61
N THR A 569 19.51 -3.03 -0.03
CA THR A 569 20.07 -1.78 0.49
C THR A 569 19.15 -1.20 1.58
N PRO A 570 19.49 -0.09 2.26
CA PRO A 570 18.50 0.63 3.06
C PRO A 570 17.26 1.01 2.24
N PHE A 571 16.10 1.07 2.88
CA PHE A 571 14.87 1.44 2.18
C PHE A 571 15.01 2.86 1.60
N LEU A 572 14.52 3.04 0.37
CA LEU A 572 14.68 4.26 -0.45
C LEU A 572 16.13 4.63 -0.81
N GLU A 573 17.09 3.71 -0.74
CA GLU A 573 18.50 3.97 -1.09
C GLU A 573 19.01 3.05 -2.21
N ASN A 574 19.63 3.61 -3.25
CA ASN A 574 20.31 2.84 -4.28
C ASN A 574 21.68 2.31 -3.81
N ALA A 575 22.29 1.40 -4.59
CA ALA A 575 23.58 0.79 -4.25
C ALA A 575 24.77 1.77 -4.16
N SER A 576 24.61 3.04 -4.57
CA SER A 576 25.61 4.10 -4.45
C SER A 576 25.36 5.04 -3.27
N GLY A 577 24.37 4.75 -2.42
CA GLY A 577 24.02 5.58 -1.25
C GLY A 577 23.10 6.77 -1.56
N GLY A 578 22.69 6.94 -2.82
CA GLY A 578 21.74 7.99 -3.24
C GLY A 578 20.28 7.56 -3.06
N ASP A 579 19.35 8.50 -3.21
CA ASP A 579 17.92 8.22 -3.08
C ASP A 579 17.40 7.32 -4.22
N ASP A 580 16.46 6.43 -3.88
CA ASP A 580 15.74 5.56 -4.81
C ASP A 580 14.29 5.33 -4.37
N TYR A 581 13.40 6.22 -4.79
CA TYR A 581 11.98 6.11 -4.48
C TYR A 581 11.25 4.97 -5.21
N SER A 582 11.91 4.27 -6.16
CA SER A 582 11.32 3.09 -6.80
C SER A 582 11.04 1.97 -5.80
N HIS A 583 11.78 1.92 -4.68
CA HIS A 583 11.56 0.98 -3.59
C HIS A 583 10.15 1.10 -2.99
N ALA A 584 9.52 2.27 -3.03
CA ALA A 584 8.14 2.46 -2.54
C ALA A 584 7.08 1.72 -3.39
N SER A 585 7.45 1.21 -4.57
CA SER A 585 6.62 0.30 -5.36
C SER A 585 6.82 -1.18 -4.98
N HIS A 586 7.90 -1.49 -4.27
CA HIS A 586 8.22 -2.81 -3.73
C HIS A 586 8.50 -2.78 -2.21
N PRO A 587 7.63 -2.15 -1.37
CA PRO A 587 7.91 -2.01 0.05
C PRO A 587 7.99 -3.36 0.80
N GLN A 588 7.46 -4.44 0.20
CA GLN A 588 7.48 -5.80 0.73
C GLN A 588 8.89 -6.42 0.82
N ASP A 589 9.92 -5.79 0.26
CA ASP A 589 11.29 -6.32 0.33
C ASP A 589 12.01 -5.92 1.65
N TRP A 590 11.42 -5.04 2.46
CA TRP A 590 11.98 -4.53 3.72
C TRP A 590 11.06 -4.78 4.93
N PRO A 591 11.64 -5.15 6.10
CA PRO A 591 10.88 -5.21 7.36
C PRO A 591 10.46 -3.81 7.82
N TYR A 592 9.43 -3.74 8.67
CA TYR A 592 8.76 -2.48 9.02
C TYR A 592 9.70 -1.38 9.55
N GLN A 593 10.57 -1.72 10.49
CA GLN A 593 11.50 -0.79 11.11
C GLN A 593 12.54 -0.24 10.13
N GLU A 594 12.97 -1.01 9.12
CA GLU A 594 13.83 -0.52 8.05
C GLU A 594 13.08 0.46 7.13
N LYS A 595 11.78 0.24 6.89
CA LYS A 595 10.93 1.17 6.12
C LYS A 595 10.77 2.52 6.83
N VAL A 596 10.47 2.50 8.13
CA VAL A 596 10.30 3.74 8.91
C VAL A 596 11.59 4.55 8.99
N ILE A 597 12.74 3.91 9.24
CA ILE A 597 14.04 4.60 9.22
C ILE A 597 14.37 5.13 7.82
N GLY A 598 14.00 4.39 6.76
CA GLY A 598 14.11 4.88 5.38
C GLY A 598 13.30 6.16 5.15
N TRP A 599 12.06 6.21 5.62
CA TRP A 599 11.22 7.41 5.56
C TRP A 599 11.77 8.57 6.39
N ALA A 600 12.29 8.30 7.60
CA ALA A 600 12.96 9.30 8.43
C ALA A 600 14.12 9.96 7.68
N ALA A 601 14.93 9.16 6.97
CA ALA A 601 16.05 9.62 6.16
C ALA A 601 15.62 10.31 4.86
N ARG A 602 14.51 9.89 4.26
CA ARG A 602 14.05 10.29 2.92
C ARG A 602 12.53 10.51 2.93
N PRO A 603 12.08 11.76 3.20
CA PRO A 603 10.67 12.08 3.36
C PRO A 603 9.82 11.66 2.15
N ILE A 604 8.58 11.26 2.43
CA ILE A 604 7.58 10.97 1.39
C ILE A 604 7.26 12.23 0.57
N SER A 605 6.93 12.05 -0.71
CA SER A 605 6.29 13.12 -1.49
C SER A 605 4.80 13.16 -1.12
N ALA A 606 4.38 14.25 -0.49
CA ALA A 606 3.03 14.41 0.04
C ALA A 606 2.31 15.59 -0.61
N MET A 607 0.99 15.48 -0.71
CA MET A 607 0.12 16.52 -1.25
C MET A 607 -0.09 17.63 -0.22
N PHE A 608 0.22 18.88 -0.56
CA PHE A 608 -0.08 20.07 0.25
C PHE A 608 -1.39 20.76 -0.19
N GLY A 609 -1.76 20.57 -1.45
CA GLY A 609 -3.04 20.95 -2.05
C GLY A 609 -3.22 20.26 -3.41
N PRO A 610 -4.37 20.41 -4.09
CA PRO A 610 -4.59 19.83 -5.41
C PRO A 610 -3.48 20.27 -6.39
N GLY A 611 -2.76 19.31 -6.98
CA GLY A 611 -1.64 19.63 -7.88
C GLY A 611 -0.28 19.85 -7.18
N ASP A 612 -0.26 20.20 -5.89
CA ASP A 612 0.95 20.61 -5.17
C ASP A 612 1.53 19.47 -4.32
N PHE A 613 2.66 18.93 -4.76
CA PHE A 613 3.39 17.84 -4.12
C PHE A 613 4.81 18.26 -3.74
N GLN A 614 5.16 18.06 -2.48
CA GLN A 614 6.45 18.44 -1.91
C GLN A 614 6.96 17.35 -0.98
N ALA A 615 8.17 17.50 -0.43
CA ALA A 615 8.59 16.66 0.69
C ALA A 615 7.64 16.88 1.89
N GLY A 616 7.12 15.80 2.46
CA GLY A 616 6.13 15.87 3.53
C GLY A 616 6.64 16.48 4.83
N TYR A 617 7.95 16.41 5.07
CA TYR A 617 8.63 16.93 6.26
C TYR A 617 10.15 17.07 6.00
N ARG A 618 10.88 17.62 6.98
CA ARG A 618 12.35 17.68 6.97
C ARG A 618 12.97 16.32 7.30
N ALA A 619 13.87 15.87 6.44
CA ALA A 619 14.63 14.63 6.63
C ALA A 619 15.53 14.68 7.88
N SER A 620 15.79 13.52 8.48
CA SER A 620 16.87 13.39 9.46
C SER A 620 18.24 13.51 8.78
N TRP A 621 19.28 13.76 9.57
CA TRP A 621 20.63 13.94 9.05
C TRP A 621 21.66 13.05 9.75
N TRP A 622 22.76 12.80 9.03
CA TRP A 622 23.94 12.06 9.47
C TRP A 622 25.17 12.85 9.04
N THR A 623 26.30 12.60 9.68
CA THR A 623 27.56 13.29 9.40
C THR A 623 28.09 13.04 7.98
N ASN A 624 27.78 11.88 7.39
CA ASN A 624 28.10 11.55 6.00
C ASN A 624 27.15 10.47 5.43
N VAL A 625 27.29 10.17 4.13
CA VAL A 625 26.47 9.18 3.42
C VAL A 625 26.68 7.77 3.96
N GLN A 626 27.91 7.39 4.31
CA GLN A 626 28.20 6.06 4.82
C GLN A 626 27.47 5.80 6.15
N GLU A 627 27.44 6.79 7.04
CA GLU A 627 26.69 6.69 8.30
C GLU A 627 25.18 6.56 8.07
N ARG A 628 24.63 7.29 7.09
CA ARG A 628 23.23 7.14 6.69
C ARG A 628 22.95 5.74 6.14
N THR A 629 23.81 5.23 5.26
CA THR A 629 23.69 3.86 4.72
C THR A 629 23.74 2.82 5.84
N GLN A 630 24.56 3.04 6.86
CA GLN A 630 24.71 2.16 8.02
C GLN A 630 23.60 2.32 9.08
N ALA A 631 22.59 3.17 8.84
CA ALA A 631 21.39 3.19 9.68
C ALA A 631 20.61 1.86 9.60
N LYS A 632 20.75 1.13 8.48
CA LYS A 632 20.32 -0.27 8.38
C LYS A 632 21.33 -1.18 9.09
N PRO A 633 20.89 -2.05 10.02
CA PRO A 633 21.79 -2.96 10.70
C PRO A 633 22.29 -4.10 9.78
N PRO A 634 23.42 -4.75 10.15
CA PRO A 634 23.81 -6.04 9.60
C PRO A 634 22.67 -7.06 9.73
N ILE A 635 22.48 -7.90 8.71
CA ILE A 635 21.28 -8.75 8.63
C ILE A 635 21.25 -9.82 9.72
N GLY A 636 22.42 -10.36 10.07
CA GLY A 636 22.54 -11.37 11.12
C GLY A 636 22.58 -10.83 12.54
N LEU A 637 22.48 -9.50 12.76
CA LEU A 637 22.68 -8.90 14.09
C LEU A 637 21.68 -9.41 15.14
N PHE A 638 20.43 -9.63 14.74
CA PHE A 638 19.35 -10.10 15.63
C PHE A 638 19.09 -11.60 15.50
N CYS A 639 20.13 -12.36 15.15
CA CYS A 639 20.07 -13.80 14.98
C CYS A 639 21.30 -14.44 15.62
N ASP A 640 21.12 -14.99 16.82
CA ASP A 640 22.18 -15.69 17.53
C ASP A 640 21.61 -16.78 18.48
N ALA A 641 22.52 -17.51 19.13
CA ALA A 641 22.13 -18.61 20.02
C ALA A 641 21.17 -18.18 21.14
N THR A 642 21.11 -16.90 21.50
CA THR A 642 20.26 -16.38 22.59
C THR A 642 18.77 -16.34 22.24
N ASN A 643 18.42 -16.23 20.95
CA ASN A 643 17.06 -16.39 20.46
C ASN A 643 16.85 -17.68 19.68
N ASN A 644 17.73 -18.67 19.86
CA ASN A 644 17.74 -19.91 19.10
C ASN A 644 17.71 -19.64 17.60
N CYS A 645 18.44 -18.62 17.17
CA CYS A 645 18.63 -18.30 15.77
C CYS A 645 20.08 -18.58 15.41
N ASP A 646 20.36 -19.17 14.26
CA ASP A 646 21.74 -19.31 13.83
C ASP A 646 21.99 -18.65 12.47
N PRO A 647 22.86 -17.61 12.45
CA PRO A 647 23.13 -16.84 11.25
C PRO A 647 24.05 -17.56 10.25
N SER A 648 24.71 -18.65 10.69
CA SER A 648 25.61 -19.53 9.93
C SER A 648 25.05 -20.94 9.72
N SER A 649 24.22 -21.38 10.66
CA SER A 649 23.54 -22.66 10.70
C SER A 649 22.08 -22.44 10.41
N ALA A 650 21.70 -22.75 9.20
CA ALA A 650 21.21 -24.10 9.20
C ALA A 650 22.25 -25.20 9.52
N THR A 651 23.37 -25.46 8.87
CA THR A 651 24.30 -26.59 9.21
C THR A 651 23.64 -27.97 9.29
N ASP A 652 24.44 -29.03 9.29
CA ASP A 652 23.98 -30.38 8.95
C ASP A 652 22.97 -30.94 9.95
N GLY A 653 21.71 -30.87 9.54
CA GLY A 653 20.53 -31.27 10.27
C GLY A 653 19.30 -30.38 10.07
N ALA A 654 19.34 -29.27 9.31
CA ALA A 654 18.47 -28.13 9.53
C ALA A 654 17.48 -27.76 8.35
N SER A 655 16.31 -27.21 8.68
CA SER A 655 14.96 -27.18 8.10
C SER A 655 13.94 -26.36 8.99
N ASN A 656 13.04 -25.47 8.55
CA ASN A 656 12.06 -24.90 9.53
C ASN A 656 10.94 -25.91 9.98
N GLU A 657 10.98 -27.19 9.57
CA GLU A 657 10.32 -28.28 10.32
C GLU A 657 11.12 -28.42 11.58
N THR A 658 10.55 -28.00 12.70
CA THR A 658 11.03 -28.52 13.98
C THR A 658 12.51 -28.19 14.27
N GLY A 659 12.90 -26.91 14.16
CA GLY A 659 14.07 -26.40 14.87
C GLY A 659 15.39 -26.34 14.11
N LYS A 660 15.29 -25.98 12.86
CA LYS A 660 16.24 -26.44 11.87
C LYS A 660 16.42 -25.26 10.81
N GLY A 661 15.59 -24.21 10.72
CA GLY A 661 15.88 -23.05 9.84
C GLY A 661 16.83 -22.04 10.51
N PRO A 662 16.95 -20.79 10.00
CA PRO A 662 17.67 -19.75 10.75
C PRO A 662 17.01 -19.57 12.11
N CYS A 663 15.69 -19.72 12.19
CA CYS A 663 15.01 -20.00 13.45
C CYS A 663 15.08 -21.49 13.80
N MET A 664 15.86 -21.82 14.83
CA MET A 664 16.13 -23.19 15.25
C MET A 664 15.11 -23.74 16.25
N LEU A 665 13.93 -23.12 16.43
CA LEU A 665 12.94 -23.61 17.38
C LEU A 665 12.03 -24.70 16.81
N PRO A 666 11.83 -25.82 17.54
CA PRO A 666 11.01 -26.91 17.07
C PRO A 666 9.50 -26.65 17.14
N VAL A 667 8.75 -27.54 16.48
CA VAL A 667 7.34 -27.87 16.76
C VAL A 667 7.43 -28.91 17.87
N ASP A 668 7.50 -28.57 19.15
CA ASP A 668 6.35 -28.19 19.96
C ASP A 668 6.84 -27.93 21.41
N PRO A 669 6.06 -27.30 22.29
CA PRO A 669 6.05 -27.65 23.70
C PRO A 669 4.69 -28.25 24.14
N ASP A 670 3.61 -28.01 23.36
CA ASP A 670 2.27 -28.63 23.34
C ASP A 670 1.41 -27.85 22.29
N THR A 671 0.45 -28.51 21.62
CA THR A 671 -0.55 -27.93 20.70
C THR A 671 -1.18 -26.58 21.10
N HIS A 672 -1.26 -26.27 22.40
CA HIS A 672 -1.80 -25.02 22.92
C HIS A 672 -0.78 -23.87 22.94
N ASN A 673 0.53 -24.14 22.82
CA ASN A 673 1.58 -23.12 22.90
C ASN A 673 2.83 -23.40 22.04
N PRO A 674 2.72 -23.54 20.71
CA PRO A 674 3.84 -23.90 19.83
C PRO A 674 5.05 -22.95 19.94
N LEU A 675 6.27 -23.50 19.83
CA LEU A 675 7.56 -22.76 19.87
C LEU A 675 7.97 -22.19 18.50
N TYR A 676 7.26 -22.54 17.44
CA TYR A 676 7.67 -22.22 16.07
C TYR A 676 7.67 -20.73 15.75
N LEU A 677 8.71 -20.28 15.04
CA LEU A 677 9.01 -18.86 14.74
C LEU A 677 9.03 -17.95 15.97
N LYS A 678 9.17 -18.52 17.17
CA LYS A 678 9.42 -17.77 18.41
C LYS A 678 10.90 -17.50 18.63
N CYS A 679 11.69 -17.38 17.55
CA CYS A 679 13.08 -16.91 17.61
C CYS A 679 13.13 -15.40 17.84
N TRP A 680 12.41 -15.01 18.88
CA TRP A 680 12.17 -13.65 19.28
C TRP A 680 13.44 -13.12 19.93
N TYR A 681 13.92 -11.98 19.44
CA TYR A 681 15.19 -11.44 19.92
C TYR A 681 14.98 -10.71 21.24
N THR A 682 15.94 -10.83 22.17
CA THR A 682 15.78 -10.40 23.58
C THR A 682 16.94 -9.58 24.14
N LYS A 683 18.00 -9.33 23.38
CA LYS A 683 19.24 -8.73 23.90
C LYS A 683 19.37 -7.25 23.54
N PRO A 684 20.18 -6.48 24.30
CA PRO A 684 20.76 -5.26 23.77
C PRO A 684 21.54 -5.56 22.49
N ALA A 685 21.49 -4.67 21.51
CA ALA A 685 22.26 -4.77 20.28
C ALA A 685 22.93 -3.43 19.94
N ALA A 686 24.08 -3.48 19.28
CA ALA A 686 24.77 -2.29 18.82
C ALA A 686 25.49 -2.56 17.49
N TRP A 687 25.39 -1.61 16.56
CA TRP A 687 26.16 -1.60 15.32
C TRP A 687 26.74 -0.21 14.99
N LYS A 688 26.37 0.82 15.76
CA LYS A 688 26.92 2.18 15.66
C LYS A 688 27.31 2.68 17.04
N LYS A 689 28.28 3.57 17.09
CA LYS A 689 28.70 4.30 18.29
C LYS A 689 28.17 5.72 18.19
N CYS A 690 27.01 5.96 18.79
CA CYS A 690 26.37 7.27 18.67
C CYS A 690 27.21 8.40 19.29
N ASP A 691 28.01 8.12 20.32
CA ASP A 691 28.95 9.08 20.92
C ASP A 691 30.08 9.52 19.95
N ASN A 692 30.30 8.77 18.87
CA ASN A 692 31.22 9.12 17.78
C ASN A 692 30.53 9.86 16.61
N ALA A 693 29.30 10.36 16.82
CA ALA A 693 28.49 10.99 15.77
C ALA A 693 28.22 10.07 14.55
N GLU A 694 28.16 8.76 14.79
CA GLU A 694 27.79 7.78 13.77
C GLU A 694 26.26 7.80 13.55
N CYS A 695 25.45 7.95 14.60
CA CYS A 695 24.00 7.83 14.54
C CYS A 695 23.27 9.03 13.91
N GLY A 696 22.04 8.79 13.46
CA GLY A 696 21.18 9.78 12.83
C GLY A 696 20.54 10.73 13.83
N ASN A 697 20.35 11.98 13.43
CA ASN A 697 19.80 13.05 14.25
C ASN A 697 18.51 13.58 13.64
N ALA A 698 17.56 13.92 14.52
CA ALA A 698 16.33 14.58 14.14
C ALA A 698 16.56 16.06 13.74
N VAL A 699 15.56 16.59 13.04
CA VAL A 699 15.38 18.03 12.84
C VAL A 699 14.06 18.41 13.48
N HIS A 700 14.12 19.08 14.63
CA HIS A 700 12.93 19.65 15.26
C HIS A 700 12.66 21.00 14.60
N ARG A 701 11.66 21.07 13.72
CA ARG A 701 11.45 22.23 12.86
C ARG A 701 10.66 23.33 13.57
N PHE A 702 9.67 22.95 14.35
CA PHE A 702 8.75 23.85 15.02
C PHE A 702 8.98 23.77 16.52
N ASP A 703 9.61 24.79 17.10
CA ASP A 703 9.69 24.93 18.55
C ASP A 703 8.32 25.24 19.19
N ASP A 704 8.25 25.31 20.51
CA ASP A 704 6.99 25.47 21.25
C ASP A 704 6.39 26.89 21.24
N THR A 705 7.00 27.81 20.47
CA THR A 705 6.47 29.14 20.18
C THR A 705 5.69 29.21 18.86
N TYR A 706 5.86 28.21 17.98
CA TYR A 706 5.14 28.18 16.70
C TYR A 706 3.66 27.85 16.89
N PRO A 707 2.74 28.66 16.32
CA PRO A 707 1.31 28.35 16.35
C PRO A 707 0.98 27.11 15.51
N GLU A 708 -0.20 26.53 15.75
CA GLU A 708 -0.77 25.51 14.87
C GLU A 708 -0.74 25.97 13.41
N GLN A 709 -0.25 25.11 12.53
CA GLN A 709 -0.10 25.46 11.13
C GLN A 709 -1.49 25.63 10.48
N PRO A 710 -1.65 26.60 9.57
CA PRO A 710 -2.96 26.96 9.04
C PRO A 710 -3.58 25.81 8.25
N ASP A 711 -4.91 25.74 8.29
CA ASP A 711 -5.69 24.86 7.43
C ASP A 711 -5.48 25.21 5.95
N ALA A 712 -5.41 24.19 5.10
CA ALA A 712 -5.58 24.39 3.67
C ALA A 712 -7.06 24.72 3.33
N ASN A 713 -7.25 25.39 2.20
CA ASN A 713 -8.57 25.70 1.64
C ASN A 713 -8.71 25.16 0.21
N SER A 714 -8.39 23.89 0.01
CA SER A 714 -8.28 23.25 -1.30
C SER A 714 -9.57 23.25 -2.11
N TYR A 715 -10.71 22.97 -1.46
CA TYR A 715 -12.02 23.01 -2.08
C TYR A 715 -13.00 23.75 -1.15
N PRO A 716 -13.03 25.10 -1.21
CA PRO A 716 -13.97 25.86 -0.41
C PRO A 716 -15.41 25.51 -0.81
N PRO A 717 -16.32 25.39 0.16
CA PRO A 717 -17.70 25.07 -0.13
C PRO A 717 -18.44 26.28 -0.71
N ARG A 718 -19.53 25.99 -1.43
CA ARG A 718 -20.46 26.99 -1.97
C ARG A 718 -21.69 27.05 -1.09
N CYS A 719 -21.88 28.17 -0.40
CA CYS A 719 -23.02 28.37 0.52
C CYS A 719 -24.15 29.18 -0.09
N ASN A 720 -23.89 29.79 -1.25
CA ASN A 720 -24.94 30.26 -2.15
C ASN A 720 -24.99 29.29 -3.33
N THR A 721 -26.19 28.83 -3.65
CA THR A 721 -26.42 27.88 -4.74
C THR A 721 -26.31 28.55 -6.11
N GLY A 722 -26.43 29.88 -6.17
CA GLY A 722 -26.44 30.63 -7.43
C GLY A 722 -27.68 30.35 -8.30
N LEU A 723 -28.71 29.73 -7.72
CA LEU A 723 -29.94 29.37 -8.41
C LEU A 723 -30.93 30.55 -8.44
N PRO A 724 -31.80 30.65 -9.46
CA PRO A 724 -32.85 31.67 -9.52
C PRO A 724 -33.75 31.68 -8.27
N ALA A 725 -34.27 32.87 -7.92
CA ALA A 725 -35.23 33.00 -6.84
C ALA A 725 -36.45 32.07 -7.05
N GLY A 726 -36.91 31.43 -5.98
CA GLY A 726 -38.00 30.44 -6.02
C GLY A 726 -37.58 29.02 -6.41
N SER A 727 -36.29 28.77 -6.68
CA SER A 727 -35.79 27.41 -6.90
C SER A 727 -35.98 26.53 -5.66
N LEU A 728 -36.52 25.32 -5.85
CA LEU A 728 -36.64 24.34 -4.78
C LEU A 728 -35.39 23.47 -4.69
N ILE A 729 -34.73 23.45 -3.53
CA ILE A 729 -33.55 22.62 -3.27
C ILE A 729 -33.95 21.47 -2.35
N VAL A 730 -33.80 20.24 -2.83
CA VAL A 730 -33.84 19.05 -1.97
C VAL A 730 -32.41 18.62 -1.74
N ASP A 731 -31.89 18.96 -0.57
CA ASP A 731 -30.53 18.66 -0.15
C ASP A 731 -30.38 17.18 0.25
N ASP A 732 -29.15 16.66 0.18
CA ASP A 732 -28.80 15.30 0.59
C ASP A 732 -28.71 15.13 2.10
N LEU A 733 -28.74 16.22 2.87
CA LEU A 733 -28.86 16.23 4.31
C LEU A 733 -30.22 16.76 4.80
N PRO A 734 -30.69 16.32 5.98
CA PRO A 734 -31.88 16.88 6.60
C PRO A 734 -31.75 18.39 6.87
N ASN A 735 -32.87 19.10 6.77
CA ASN A 735 -32.94 20.54 7.08
C ASN A 735 -32.40 20.85 8.49
N GLY A 736 -31.56 21.87 8.61
CA GLY A 736 -30.89 22.28 9.84
C GLY A 736 -29.60 21.51 10.15
N THR A 737 -29.20 20.54 9.32
CA THR A 737 -27.93 19.84 9.50
C THR A 737 -26.77 20.74 9.13
N THR A 738 -25.83 20.94 10.04
CA THR A 738 -24.51 21.50 9.71
C THR A 738 -23.51 20.34 9.62
N PRO A 739 -23.00 20.01 8.41
CA PRO A 739 -22.00 18.97 8.26
C PRO A 739 -20.67 19.37 8.91
N ALA A 740 -19.86 18.37 9.23
CA ALA A 740 -18.48 18.58 9.66
C ALA A 740 -17.64 19.28 8.57
N GLY A 741 -16.59 19.99 9.00
CA GLY A 741 -15.88 20.97 8.18
C GLY A 741 -16.12 22.38 8.73
N SER A 742 -15.08 23.22 8.76
CA SER A 742 -14.97 24.41 9.62
C SER A 742 -16.24 25.27 9.74
N SER A 743 -16.51 25.81 10.93
CA SER A 743 -17.68 26.65 11.26
C SER A 743 -17.88 27.88 10.37
N ASN A 744 -16.81 28.39 9.75
CA ASN A 744 -16.86 29.58 8.90
C ASN A 744 -17.18 29.25 7.44
N ARG A 745 -17.46 27.98 7.12
CA ARG A 745 -17.65 27.54 5.75
C ARG A 745 -19.09 27.75 5.29
N CYS A 746 -20.09 27.05 5.83
CA CYS A 746 -21.52 27.31 5.54
C CYS A 746 -22.40 27.17 6.80
N SER A 747 -23.58 27.81 6.82
CA SER A 747 -24.62 27.62 7.84
C SER A 747 -25.37 26.30 7.64
N GLY A 748 -26.30 25.97 8.54
CA GLY A 748 -27.11 24.75 8.46
C GLY A 748 -27.87 24.63 7.13
N VAL A 749 -27.91 23.42 6.59
CA VAL A 749 -28.55 23.08 5.32
C VAL A 749 -30.03 23.47 5.32
N SER A 750 -30.49 24.12 4.26
CA SER A 750 -31.92 24.31 4.00
C SER A 750 -32.40 23.32 2.93
N SER A 751 -33.36 22.46 3.29
CA SER A 751 -33.91 21.45 2.37
C SER A 751 -35.43 21.57 2.31
N GLN A 752 -35.95 21.67 1.09
CA GLN A 752 -37.37 21.81 0.76
C GLN A 752 -37.99 20.46 0.35
N GLY A 753 -37.50 19.38 0.94
CA GLY A 753 -37.94 18.02 0.70
C GLY A 753 -37.22 17.02 1.59
N SER A 754 -37.30 15.75 1.22
CA SER A 754 -36.51 14.69 1.85
C SER A 754 -35.66 13.96 0.83
N PHE A 755 -34.48 13.57 1.28
CA PHE A 755 -33.57 12.66 0.61
C PHE A 755 -33.31 11.49 1.55
N THR A 756 -33.33 10.27 1.03
CA THR A 756 -32.95 9.06 1.77
C THR A 756 -32.08 8.18 0.90
N PHE A 757 -31.30 7.31 1.51
CA PHE A 757 -30.61 6.23 0.81
C PHE A 757 -31.39 4.93 0.88
N ASP A 758 -31.50 4.27 -0.27
CA ASP A 758 -31.92 2.88 -0.40
C ASP A 758 -30.74 2.06 -0.91
N PHE A 759 -30.31 1.08 -0.12
CA PHE A 759 -29.23 0.17 -0.48
C PHE A 759 -29.78 -1.18 -0.92
N ALA A 760 -29.22 -1.72 -2.01
CA ALA A 760 -29.56 -3.07 -2.47
C ALA A 760 -29.09 -4.17 -1.50
N SER A 761 -28.07 -3.89 -0.68
CA SER A 761 -27.58 -4.75 0.41
C SER A 761 -26.83 -3.90 1.45
N PRO A 762 -26.62 -4.39 2.69
CA PRO A 762 -25.76 -3.71 3.66
C PRO A 762 -24.36 -3.41 3.11
N SER A 763 -23.80 -4.29 2.27
CA SER A 763 -22.50 -4.11 1.64
C SER A 763 -22.42 -2.90 0.70
N ALA A 764 -23.53 -2.39 0.19
CA ALA A 764 -23.52 -1.19 -0.66
C ALA A 764 -23.04 0.05 0.08
N ARG A 765 -23.14 0.09 1.42
CA ARG A 765 -22.57 1.17 2.25
C ARG A 765 -21.04 1.19 2.22
N ILE A 766 -20.38 0.05 1.92
CA ILE A 766 -18.92 -0.03 1.78
C ILE A 766 -18.43 0.93 0.68
N ASP A 767 -19.17 1.05 -0.43
CA ASP A 767 -18.82 1.90 -1.57
C ASP A 767 -19.43 3.31 -1.50
N LEU A 768 -20.14 3.67 -0.42
CA LEU A 768 -20.70 5.01 -0.20
C LEU A 768 -19.74 5.88 0.61
N HIS A 769 -19.36 7.02 0.04
CA HIS A 769 -18.39 7.95 0.61
C HIS A 769 -18.98 9.36 0.77
N GLN A 770 -18.40 10.16 1.67
CA GLN A 770 -18.75 11.57 1.87
C GLN A 770 -17.53 12.48 1.87
N LEU A 771 -17.74 13.72 1.44
CA LEU A 771 -16.75 14.80 1.39
C LEU A 771 -17.38 16.12 1.84
N GLY A 772 -16.64 16.86 2.65
CA GLY A 772 -16.97 18.23 3.08
C GLY A 772 -16.52 19.26 2.05
N ALA A 773 -17.19 19.28 0.90
CA ALA A 773 -16.95 20.22 -0.19
C ALA A 773 -18.26 20.43 -0.99
N GLY A 774 -18.22 21.29 -2.01
CA GLY A 774 -19.40 21.53 -2.86
C GLY A 774 -20.49 22.38 -2.20
N ASN A 775 -21.74 22.19 -2.62
CA ASN A 775 -22.88 22.95 -2.08
C ASN A 775 -23.10 22.61 -0.60
N GLY A 776 -23.27 23.61 0.26
CA GLY A 776 -23.57 23.38 1.68
C GLY A 776 -22.47 22.64 2.46
N ASN A 777 -21.26 22.53 1.89
CA ASN A 777 -20.13 21.80 2.47
C ASN A 777 -20.37 20.30 2.67
N HIS A 778 -21.14 19.67 1.79
CA HIS A 778 -21.35 18.22 1.82
C HIS A 778 -21.75 17.66 0.44
N PHE A 779 -21.25 16.47 0.10
CA PHE A 779 -21.90 15.59 -0.86
C PHE A 779 -21.51 14.13 -0.64
N TRP A 780 -22.39 13.23 -1.09
CA TRP A 780 -22.12 11.80 -1.19
C TRP A 780 -21.61 11.39 -2.57
N PHE A 781 -20.75 10.38 -2.64
CA PHE A 781 -20.35 9.76 -3.89
C PHE A 781 -20.09 8.25 -3.73
N SER A 782 -20.15 7.52 -4.84
CA SER A 782 -19.78 6.11 -4.94
C SER A 782 -19.06 5.84 -6.25
N HIS A 783 -18.46 4.67 -6.42
CA HIS A 783 -17.80 4.33 -7.67
C HIS A 783 -18.84 3.93 -8.74
N THR A 784 -18.59 4.29 -9.99
CA THR A 784 -19.44 3.84 -11.10
C THR A 784 -19.14 2.37 -11.40
N ARG A 785 -20.14 1.49 -11.26
CA ARG A 785 -20.02 0.04 -11.50
C ARG A 785 -21.08 -0.43 -12.50
N SER A 786 -20.69 -1.28 -13.44
CA SER A 786 -21.64 -1.89 -14.38
C SER A 786 -22.51 -2.92 -13.67
N LYS A 787 -23.83 -2.86 -13.88
CA LYS A 787 -24.76 -3.95 -13.50
C LYS A 787 -24.79 -5.08 -14.53
N ILE A 788 -24.32 -4.81 -15.75
CA ILE A 788 -24.29 -5.78 -16.83
C ILE A 788 -22.98 -6.54 -16.73
N GLY A 789 -23.04 -7.81 -16.35
CA GLY A 789 -21.90 -8.72 -16.27
C GLY A 789 -21.07 -8.65 -14.99
N HIS A 790 -21.53 -7.97 -13.92
CA HIS A 790 -20.86 -7.94 -12.62
C HIS A 790 -21.86 -7.96 -11.47
N ASP A 791 -21.88 -9.05 -10.68
CA ASP A 791 -22.75 -9.20 -9.51
C ASP A 791 -22.50 -8.12 -8.44
N ASP A 792 -21.26 -7.62 -8.35
CA ASP A 792 -20.88 -6.52 -7.46
C ASP A 792 -21.64 -5.22 -7.77
N GLY A 793 -21.92 -4.94 -9.05
CA GLY A 793 -22.66 -3.74 -9.44
C GLY A 793 -24.13 -3.78 -9.01
N ALA A 794 -24.72 -4.97 -8.94
CA ALA A 794 -26.06 -5.16 -8.39
C ALA A 794 -26.06 -5.08 -6.86
N ARG A 795 -25.07 -5.71 -6.22
CA ARG A 795 -24.92 -5.75 -4.75
C ARG A 795 -24.66 -4.38 -4.14
N LEU A 796 -23.72 -3.63 -4.72
CA LEU A 796 -23.27 -2.33 -4.24
C LEU A 796 -24.17 -1.18 -4.73
N TYR A 797 -25.31 -1.52 -5.33
CA TYR A 797 -26.20 -0.53 -5.90
C TYR A 797 -26.86 0.29 -4.80
N THR A 798 -26.73 1.61 -4.93
CA THR A 798 -27.30 2.62 -4.04
C THR A 798 -28.25 3.52 -4.84
N LYS A 799 -29.41 3.81 -4.27
CA LYS A 799 -30.40 4.77 -4.77
C LYS A 799 -30.56 5.90 -3.78
N GLY A 800 -30.80 7.10 -4.29
CA GLY A 800 -31.11 8.29 -3.49
C GLY A 800 -32.44 8.91 -3.91
N PRO A 801 -33.61 8.33 -3.56
CA PRO A 801 -34.90 8.94 -3.85
C PRO A 801 -35.02 10.33 -3.22
N ARG A 802 -35.53 11.29 -4.00
CA ARG A 802 -35.85 12.66 -3.55
C ARG A 802 -37.35 12.87 -3.59
N ARG A 803 -37.92 13.44 -2.54
CA ARG A 803 -39.33 13.86 -2.50
C ARG A 803 -39.40 15.35 -2.17
N PRO A 804 -39.88 16.20 -3.09
CA PRO A 804 -40.12 17.60 -2.77
C PRO A 804 -41.26 17.74 -1.76
N ARG A 805 -41.14 18.69 -0.85
CA ARG A 805 -42.23 19.06 0.07
C ARG A 805 -43.30 19.77 -0.78
N ARG A 806 -44.46 19.15 -0.97
CA ARG A 806 -45.57 19.79 -1.70
C ARG A 806 -46.04 21.01 -0.90
N PRO A 807 -46.12 22.21 -1.51
CA PRO A 807 -46.78 23.34 -0.86
C PRO A 807 -48.28 23.03 -0.75
N GLY A 808 -48.83 23.00 0.47
CA GLY A 808 -50.27 23.08 0.71
C GLY A 808 -51.06 21.78 0.81
N SER A 809 -50.87 20.99 1.89
CA SER A 809 -51.89 20.03 2.34
C SER A 809 -52.17 20.09 3.84
N ASP A 810 -52.02 21.27 4.44
CA ASP A 810 -52.72 21.65 5.67
C ASP A 810 -53.93 22.49 5.28
N LEU A 811 -54.93 21.83 4.69
CA LEU A 811 -56.31 22.28 4.82
C LEU A 811 -56.98 21.25 5.72
N GLY A 812 -57.17 21.65 6.98
CA GLY A 812 -57.91 20.89 7.96
C GLY A 812 -59.21 20.39 7.34
N ARG A 813 -59.44 19.09 7.44
CA ARG A 813 -60.69 18.45 7.03
C ARG A 813 -61.74 18.77 8.10
N THR A 814 -62.23 20.01 8.11
CA THR A 814 -63.48 20.34 8.82
C THR A 814 -64.64 19.97 7.90
N SER A 815 -65.28 18.86 8.22
CA SER A 815 -66.57 18.49 7.68
C SER A 815 -67.62 19.52 8.10
N ARG A 816 -68.11 20.34 7.17
CA ARG A 816 -69.44 20.96 7.27
C ARG A 816 -70.15 20.96 5.92
N SER A 817 -71.32 20.35 5.94
CA SER A 817 -72.38 20.34 4.94
C SER A 817 -73.22 21.62 5.01
N ALA A 818 -73.41 22.29 3.86
CA ALA A 818 -74.49 23.19 3.44
C ALA A 818 -73.99 23.83 2.12
N GLY A 819 -74.72 24.02 1.03
CA GLY A 819 -76.13 24.30 0.81
C GLY A 819 -76.18 25.40 -0.27
N CYS A 820 -76.84 25.10 -1.39
CA CYS A 820 -77.18 25.87 -2.59
C CYS A 820 -76.86 27.38 -2.75
N ALA A 821 -76.54 27.73 -4.02
CA ALA A 821 -77.09 28.82 -4.86
C ALA A 821 -76.08 29.85 -5.42
N ALA A 822 -76.17 30.03 -6.74
CA ALA A 822 -75.44 31.00 -7.57
C ALA A 822 -76.18 32.34 -7.70
N PRO A 823 -75.47 33.41 -8.09
CA PRO A 823 -76.05 34.36 -9.05
C PRO A 823 -75.10 34.75 -10.20
N GLY A 824 -75.63 34.62 -11.43
CA GLY A 824 -75.66 35.59 -12.54
C GLY A 824 -74.37 36.31 -13.02
N PRO A 825 -74.05 36.28 -14.34
CA PRO A 825 -72.86 36.92 -14.91
C PRO A 825 -73.08 38.38 -15.35
N ALA A 826 -72.04 39.20 -15.17
CA ALA A 826 -71.94 40.56 -15.69
C ALA A 826 -71.68 40.58 -17.21
N ARG A 827 -72.26 41.59 -17.88
CA ARG A 827 -72.28 41.80 -19.34
C ARG A 827 -70.97 42.35 -19.90
N ARG A 828 -70.76 41.99 -21.17
CA ARG A 828 -69.71 42.29 -22.16
C ARG A 828 -69.54 43.78 -22.55
N ALA A 829 -68.32 44.14 -22.92
CA ALA A 829 -67.89 44.93 -24.11
C ALA A 829 -66.35 45.17 -23.99
N ARG A 830 -65.45 45.12 -24.99
CA ARG A 830 -65.43 44.94 -26.46
C ARG A 830 -64.01 44.45 -26.88
N ARG A 831 -63.97 43.88 -28.11
CA ARG A 831 -62.89 43.31 -28.97
C ARG A 831 -61.64 44.20 -29.18
N ALA A 832 -60.43 43.61 -29.22
CA ALA A 832 -59.61 43.09 -30.37
C ALA A 832 -58.87 44.22 -31.13
N GLU A 833 -57.66 44.11 -31.67
CA GLU A 833 -56.70 43.02 -31.91
C GLU A 833 -55.31 43.69 -32.16
N GLY A 834 -54.22 43.04 -31.74
CA GLY A 834 -52.85 43.57 -31.79
C GLY A 834 -52.01 43.01 -32.95
N SER A 835 -51.05 43.82 -33.36
CA SER A 835 -50.15 43.77 -34.52
C SER A 835 -49.04 42.70 -34.47
N GLY A 836 -48.55 42.34 -35.66
CA GLY A 836 -47.41 41.44 -35.88
C GLY A 836 -46.14 42.12 -36.42
N THR A 837 -45.01 41.49 -36.09
CA THR A 837 -43.69 41.38 -36.78
C THR A 837 -42.81 42.62 -37.05
N ARG A 838 -41.61 42.66 -36.44
CA ARG A 838 -40.28 42.34 -37.04
C ARG A 838 -39.13 42.71 -36.07
N CYS A 839 -38.10 41.86 -36.00
CA CYS A 839 -36.76 42.23 -35.51
C CYS A 839 -35.73 41.82 -36.58
N ASP A 840 -34.88 42.77 -36.95
CA ASP A 840 -33.69 42.59 -37.79
C ASP A 840 -32.48 42.15 -36.93
N ALA A 841 -31.52 41.52 -37.60
CA ALA A 841 -30.29 40.95 -37.05
C ALA A 841 -29.06 41.81 -37.37
N GLU A 842 -28.06 41.81 -36.49
CA GLU A 842 -26.66 42.03 -36.85
C GLU A 842 -25.71 41.43 -35.79
N ALA A 843 -24.47 41.11 -36.20
CA ALA A 843 -23.64 40.03 -35.69
C ALA A 843 -22.29 40.47 -35.06
N LEU A 844 -21.57 39.47 -34.48
CA LEU A 844 -20.12 39.31 -34.17
C LEU A 844 -19.77 39.24 -32.65
N PRO A 845 -18.64 38.60 -32.22
CA PRO A 845 -17.99 37.36 -32.69
C PRO A 845 -17.62 36.38 -31.53
N GLU A 846 -17.09 35.21 -31.91
CA GLU A 846 -16.80 34.03 -31.08
C GLU A 846 -15.60 34.12 -30.11
N ALA A 847 -15.72 33.44 -28.97
CA ALA A 847 -14.64 32.99 -28.07
C ALA A 847 -15.02 31.59 -27.48
N PRO A 848 -14.06 30.80 -26.98
CA PRO A 848 -14.00 29.35 -27.21
C PRO A 848 -14.90 28.49 -26.34
N THR A 849 -15.28 27.34 -26.92
CA THR A 849 -16.13 26.27 -26.39
C THR A 849 -15.77 25.81 -24.98
N CYS A 850 -16.69 26.05 -24.03
CA CYS A 850 -16.82 25.34 -22.77
C CYS A 850 -17.28 23.89 -22.99
N THR A 851 -16.64 22.96 -22.29
CA THR A 851 -17.06 21.57 -22.11
C THR A 851 -18.43 21.52 -21.42
N THR A 852 -19.43 20.95 -22.11
CA THR A 852 -20.81 20.85 -21.64
C THR A 852 -20.94 19.93 -20.42
N VAL A 853 -21.27 20.49 -19.25
CA VAL A 853 -21.90 19.77 -18.14
C VAL A 853 -23.40 19.70 -18.46
N GLY A 854 -23.88 18.51 -18.82
CA GLY A 854 -25.30 18.29 -19.14
C GLY A 854 -26.17 18.39 -17.90
N TYR A 855 -27.00 19.44 -17.83
CA TYR A 855 -28.16 19.48 -16.94
C TYR A 855 -29.29 18.61 -17.53
N LEU A 856 -29.71 17.59 -16.80
CA LEU A 856 -30.87 16.76 -17.13
C LEU A 856 -32.14 17.39 -16.54
N THR A 857 -32.91 18.09 -17.37
CA THR A 857 -34.32 18.42 -17.10
C THR A 857 -35.22 17.26 -17.50
N PHE A 858 -36.00 16.72 -16.56
CA PHE A 858 -37.05 15.73 -16.84
C PHE A 858 -38.39 16.43 -17.10
N THR A 859 -38.94 16.23 -18.30
CA THR A 859 -40.36 16.47 -18.60
C THR A 859 -41.05 15.17 -19.02
N ALA A 860 -42.35 15.09 -18.69
CA ALA A 860 -43.16 13.88 -18.70
C ALA A 860 -43.35 13.21 -20.08
N ARG A 861 -43.68 11.91 -19.99
CA ARG A 861 -43.86 10.91 -21.06
C ARG A 861 -44.62 11.41 -22.30
N SER A 862 -44.06 11.14 -23.47
CA SER A 862 -44.80 10.68 -24.66
C SER A 862 -43.93 9.75 -25.51
N ARG A 863 -44.53 8.64 -25.98
CA ARG A 863 -43.86 7.61 -26.80
C ARG A 863 -43.70 8.13 -28.22
N LEU A 864 -42.49 8.09 -28.77
CA LEU A 864 -42.28 8.06 -30.23
C LEU A 864 -41.04 7.23 -30.57
N ARG A 865 -41.23 6.28 -31.50
CA ARG A 865 -40.19 5.43 -32.11
C ARG A 865 -39.33 6.28 -33.04
N TRP A 866 -38.03 6.05 -33.05
CA TRP A 866 -37.11 6.56 -34.07
C TRP A 866 -36.43 5.41 -34.82
N ARG A 867 -36.54 5.43 -36.16
CA ARG A 867 -35.70 4.68 -37.11
C ARG A 867 -34.49 5.55 -37.49
N PRO A 868 -33.34 4.96 -37.86
CA PRO A 868 -32.10 5.71 -38.11
C PRO A 868 -32.05 6.28 -39.54
N CYS A 869 -31.52 7.50 -39.68
CA CYS A 869 -31.04 8.04 -40.96
C CYS A 869 -29.51 8.06 -40.95
N HIS A 870 -28.92 7.45 -41.99
CA HIS A 870 -27.52 7.55 -42.36
C HIS A 870 -27.17 8.98 -42.81
N ALA A 871 -25.94 9.42 -42.54
CA ALA A 871 -25.32 10.54 -43.25
C ALA A 871 -23.91 10.15 -43.70
N ASP A 872 -23.66 10.46 -44.97
CA ASP A 872 -22.59 9.99 -45.82
C ASP A 872 -21.33 10.87 -45.76
N ARG A 873 -20.25 10.28 -46.28
CA ARG A 873 -18.89 10.84 -46.41
C ARG A 873 -18.82 12.12 -47.24
N ALA A 874 -17.93 13.03 -46.85
CA ALA A 874 -17.30 13.99 -47.76
C ALA A 874 -15.77 14.02 -47.55
N ARG A 875 -15.03 13.80 -48.65
CA ARG A 875 -13.56 13.90 -48.78
C ARG A 875 -13.20 15.27 -49.40
N ALA A 876 -12.11 15.89 -48.94
CA ALA A 876 -11.36 16.93 -49.66
C ALA A 876 -9.86 16.69 -49.39
N ARG A 877 -9.08 16.18 -50.36
CA ARG A 877 -8.27 16.85 -51.40
C ARG A 877 -7.06 17.66 -50.86
N GLN A 878 -5.87 17.09 -51.10
CA GLN A 878 -4.55 17.74 -51.05
C GLN A 878 -4.36 18.79 -52.16
N PRO A 879 -3.34 19.67 -52.03
CA PRO A 879 -2.60 20.19 -53.17
C PRO A 879 -1.11 19.82 -53.17
N ARG A 880 -0.56 19.87 -54.39
CA ARG A 880 0.72 19.35 -54.91
C ARG A 880 1.93 20.26 -54.66
N ARG A 881 3.13 19.65 -54.75
CA ARG A 881 4.48 20.22 -54.92
C ARG A 881 4.75 20.78 -56.34
N ILE A 882 5.87 21.52 -56.49
CA ILE A 882 6.98 21.50 -57.52
C ILE A 882 7.55 22.96 -57.70
N PRO A 883 8.84 23.27 -58.07
CA PRO A 883 10.17 22.92 -57.50
C PRO A 883 11.28 24.07 -57.56
N GLY A 884 12.45 23.85 -56.92
CA GLY A 884 13.82 24.02 -57.50
C GLY A 884 14.57 25.38 -57.64
N MET A 885 15.70 25.54 -56.90
CA MET A 885 17.04 26.12 -57.25
C MET A 885 17.83 26.33 -55.93
N ALA A 886 18.99 25.73 -55.60
CA ALA A 886 20.37 25.68 -56.14
C ALA A 886 21.37 26.65 -55.45
N LEU A 887 22.46 26.04 -54.90
CA LEU A 887 23.84 26.53 -54.67
C LEU A 887 24.28 27.26 -53.37
N ALA A 888 25.17 26.53 -52.65
CA ALA A 888 26.52 26.88 -52.15
C ALA A 888 26.77 28.01 -51.13
N GLY A 889 27.49 27.68 -50.04
CA GLY A 889 28.27 28.66 -49.26
C GLY A 889 28.73 28.19 -47.87
N ARG A 890 30.06 28.05 -47.71
CA ARG A 890 30.95 28.02 -46.51
C ARG A 890 30.33 28.63 -45.23
N GLY A 891 30.63 28.23 -43.99
CA GLY A 891 31.80 27.62 -43.37
C GLY A 891 31.97 28.25 -41.97
N THR A 892 32.46 27.46 -41.01
CA THR A 892 33.07 27.84 -39.70
C THR A 892 32.26 28.64 -38.68
N THR A 893 31.95 28.03 -37.53
CA THR A 893 32.52 28.35 -36.19
C THR A 893 31.97 27.38 -35.13
N ALA A 894 32.86 26.68 -34.43
CA ALA A 894 32.63 26.10 -33.10
C ALA A 894 33.02 27.16 -32.02
N PRO A 895 33.08 26.90 -30.69
CA PRO A 895 32.66 25.74 -29.88
C PRO A 895 31.95 26.11 -28.54
N ALA A 896 31.67 25.08 -27.72
CA ALA A 896 31.65 25.10 -26.24
C ALA A 896 30.55 25.92 -25.52
N ARG A 897 30.03 25.57 -24.34
CA ARG A 897 30.26 24.48 -23.36
C ARG A 897 29.06 24.50 -22.40
N ALA A 898 28.64 23.33 -21.97
CA ALA A 898 28.41 23.04 -20.55
C ALA A 898 29.59 22.17 -20.09
#